data_AF-A0A1I8J960-F1
#
_entry.id   AF-A0A1I8J960-F1
#
_cell.length_a   1.000
_cell.length_b   1.000
_cell.length_c   1.000
_cell.angle_alpha   90.00
_cell.angle_beta   90.00
_cell.angle_gamma   90.00
#
_symmetry.space_group_name_H-M   'P 1'
#
loop_
_entity.id
_entity.type
_entity.pdbx_description
1 polymer ?
#
loop_
_entity_poly.entity_id
_entity_poly.type
_entity_poly.pdbx_seq_one_letter_code
_entity_poly.pdbx_strand_id
1 'polypeptide(L)'
;SSCRNGVGQGATQEPPKLTCYRNQPGAALRTIHLSCDKVIELVSSYEDVDLWMLLAADVPVCQIQMWELTVTIERPYGNHPGSSKHPAADHFRLHAAFSLGLKTLQSLGETRNHLPSQQLVLHRLLHFPLEYFLVDLNGQLFIRCQQLLLFEVQGFQYAVDLHASALDDNATYTSGIAVNRSIQNDKQLLFTIVPNVQLKALETFKHQQNYKMPADGSLPPVYRSDLIDELPRAVRQSGMTKMVVEMRKDNKVVSQVAFDVSTDTDKLDKENWFSLLRLYSSYPYPISRKEFNYFSLEGDASRKFYISNHYGGCTRDSGFIMVSDSRGSCDWVTRGWRGSPPSLAYNREQGRSFHESVGYADRLIIYLAKEVLDPRAEFKKPLIVDGNKQVLFTIKSNINTEALSAYSVQQNYKAPTDGSLPPVYRSDLLDQLALTVKQSGKTNIVAEMEKDDRVGARMVFDLSEKTDEITLMNWFSRSRLVSSYPFNIDPKQSMNYFSINGDAPLKRRFLASFSYGSCVNDRGFWMVSDKRDGCTWANEGWKGSAPVLAYNRYRTATLRSGVDYADRFTIYLTDSVTELREEFNRTVMFENDKQLLFTIVPNVQLKALETFKHQQNYKMPADGSLPPVYRSDLIDELPRAVRQSGMTKMVVEMRKDNKVVSQVAFDVSTDTDKLDKENWFSLLRLYSSYPYPISRKEFNYFSLEGDASRKFYISNHYGGCTRDSGFIMVSDSRGSCDWVTRGWRGSPPSLAYNREQGRSFHESVGYADRLIIYLSNEFLDPRAEYKKIIIFEEYKQLLFTIKANVDREALNVFSHRQDFKMLADGSLPPVYRSDLLDQLALTVKQSGKSRMVVEMREGKSIVSQVIFNVAKDTDKLTRENWFSKERIESSYPFWIGRTEFSQFSLNGDSSRKRHFSISSTGGGCDTERSFFVVSDKEDSCPWISEGFKGSLPVLVYNYIQDAPSRVGSGYADRLVIYLM
;
A
#
# COMPACT_ATOMS: atom_id res chain seq x y z
N SER A 1 -11.44 20.18 -36.74
CA SER A 1 -11.14 21.23 -37.73
C SER A 1 -10.97 22.55 -36.98
N SER A 2 -9.84 23.23 -37.19
CA SER A 2 -9.41 24.45 -36.48
C SER A 2 -10.11 25.72 -36.97
N CYS A 3 -10.28 26.72 -36.09
CA CYS A 3 -10.02 28.12 -36.40
C CYS A 3 -9.74 28.92 -35.11
N ARG A 4 -8.70 29.77 -35.18
CA ARG A 4 -8.17 30.68 -34.15
C ARG A 4 -8.83 32.06 -34.23
N ASN A 5 -8.87 32.70 -33.06
CA ASN A 5 -8.74 34.12 -32.71
C ASN A 5 -8.83 35.22 -33.80
N GLY A 6 -9.59 36.27 -33.46
CA GLY A 6 -8.95 37.56 -33.22
C GLY A 6 -9.74 38.85 -33.51
N VAL A 7 -9.88 39.64 -32.43
CA VAL A 7 -9.75 41.12 -32.36
C VAL A 7 -10.95 42.00 -32.75
N GLY A 8 -11.36 42.89 -31.83
CA GLY A 8 -11.90 44.21 -32.20
C GLY A 8 -12.90 44.87 -31.25
N GLN A 9 -12.40 45.51 -30.19
CA GLN A 9 -12.88 46.70 -29.45
C GLN A 9 -14.32 47.22 -29.61
N GLY A 10 -14.95 47.56 -28.47
CA GLY A 10 -15.71 48.82 -28.36
C GLY A 10 -17.11 48.79 -27.73
N ALA A 11 -17.14 48.79 -26.39
CA ALA A 11 -18.09 49.49 -25.51
C ALA A 11 -19.63 49.27 -25.59
N THR A 12 -20.14 48.93 -24.39
CA THR A 12 -21.43 49.27 -23.75
C THR A 12 -22.71 48.42 -23.95
N GLN A 13 -23.14 47.91 -22.79
CA GLN A 13 -24.51 47.64 -22.29
C GLN A 13 -25.27 46.37 -22.73
N GLU A 14 -26.03 45.87 -21.76
CA GLU A 14 -26.64 44.55 -21.55
C GLU A 14 -27.44 43.93 -22.71
N PRO A 15 -27.56 42.58 -22.77
CA PRO A 15 -28.49 41.92 -23.68
C PRO A 15 -29.85 41.61 -23.02
N PRO A 16 -30.99 41.84 -23.72
CA PRO A 16 -32.27 41.25 -23.37
C PRO A 16 -32.59 39.98 -24.18
N LYS A 17 -33.41 39.15 -23.53
CA LYS A 17 -34.20 37.96 -23.95
C LYS A 17 -35.20 38.29 -25.10
N LEU A 18 -36.00 37.42 -25.75
CA LEU A 18 -36.56 36.05 -25.54
C LEU A 18 -37.28 35.60 -26.85
N THR A 19 -37.58 34.30 -27.08
CA THR A 19 -38.91 33.60 -27.28
C THR A 19 -38.96 32.86 -28.64
N CYS A 20 -39.56 31.68 -28.93
CA CYS A 20 -40.47 30.71 -28.25
C CYS A 20 -40.66 29.38 -29.07
N TYR A 21 -40.86 28.22 -28.37
CA TYR A 21 -41.79 27.03 -28.55
C TYR A 21 -42.04 26.30 -29.92
N ARG A 22 -42.43 25.01 -30.06
CA ARG A 22 -42.71 23.78 -29.23
C ARG A 22 -43.00 22.57 -30.18
N ASN A 23 -42.66 21.32 -29.81
CA ASN A 23 -43.54 20.12 -29.87
C ASN A 23 -42.79 18.80 -29.52
N GLN A 24 -43.42 17.96 -28.69
CA GLN A 24 -43.15 16.53 -28.44
C GLN A 24 -44.28 15.71 -29.13
N PRO A 25 -44.19 14.37 -29.39
CA PRO A 25 -43.66 13.33 -28.48
C PRO A 25 -42.93 12.12 -29.14
N GLY A 26 -42.36 11.23 -28.30
CA GLY A 26 -42.01 9.86 -28.70
C GLY A 26 -40.68 9.35 -28.14
N ALA A 27 -40.75 8.31 -27.33
CA ALA A 27 -39.63 7.69 -26.60
C ALA A 27 -38.61 6.97 -27.50
N ALA A 28 -37.33 7.00 -27.11
CA ALA A 28 -36.46 5.82 -26.89
C ALA A 28 -34.99 6.24 -26.66
N LEU A 29 -34.41 5.69 -25.59
CA LEU A 29 -33.00 5.50 -25.24
C LEU A 29 -31.92 6.46 -25.79
N ARG A 30 -31.22 7.17 -24.89
CA ARG A 30 -29.81 7.55 -25.07
C ARG A 30 -29.00 7.42 -23.78
N THR A 31 -28.24 6.33 -23.73
CA THR A 31 -26.81 6.18 -23.44
C THR A 31 -26.14 7.22 -22.51
N ILE A 32 -25.63 6.73 -21.38
CA ILE A 32 -24.62 7.40 -20.54
C ILE A 32 -23.24 7.16 -21.18
N HIS A 33 -22.47 8.22 -21.41
CA HIS A 33 -21.05 8.09 -21.73
C HIS A 33 -20.25 7.87 -20.44
N LEU A 34 -19.59 6.71 -20.34
CA LEU A 34 -18.55 6.44 -19.35
C LEU A 34 -17.21 6.45 -20.08
N SER A 35 -16.25 7.21 -19.54
CA SER A 35 -14.87 7.25 -20.01
C SER A 35 -14.06 6.21 -19.24
N CYS A 36 -13.98 4.98 -19.74
CA CYS A 36 -12.97 3.98 -19.37
C CYS A 36 -12.73 3.03 -20.56
N ASP A 37 -11.46 2.81 -20.93
CA ASP A 37 -11.05 1.91 -22.02
C ASP A 37 -11.19 0.43 -21.62
N LYS A 38 -12.29 -0.22 -22.02
CA LYS A 38 -12.38 -1.62 -22.53
C LYS A 38 -13.85 -2.04 -22.69
N VAL A 39 -14.12 -2.77 -23.78
CA VAL A 39 -15.44 -3.25 -24.21
C VAL A 39 -15.92 -4.41 -23.34
N ILE A 40 -17.14 -4.32 -22.80
CA ILE A 40 -17.90 -5.48 -22.29
C ILE A 40 -19.23 -5.50 -23.05
N GLU A 41 -19.48 -6.60 -23.74
CA GLU A 41 -20.67 -6.85 -24.55
C GLU A 41 -21.74 -7.56 -23.69
N LEU A 42 -22.99 -7.08 -23.69
CA LEU A 42 -24.12 -7.77 -23.07
C LEU A 42 -25.21 -7.99 -24.13
N VAL A 43 -25.48 -9.27 -24.41
CA VAL A 43 -26.57 -9.76 -25.26
C VAL A 43 -27.85 -9.84 -24.43
N SER A 44 -28.94 -9.32 -24.96
CA SER A 44 -30.29 -9.43 -24.38
C SER A 44 -31.09 -10.49 -25.13
N SER A 45 -31.77 -11.38 -24.39
CA SER A 45 -32.95 -12.09 -24.90
C SER A 45 -34.06 -12.07 -23.84
N TYR A 46 -35.28 -11.98 -24.36
CA TYR A 46 -36.54 -11.74 -23.69
C TYR A 46 -36.94 -12.80 -22.64
N GLU A 47 -37.69 -12.30 -21.64
CA GLU A 47 -38.51 -13.01 -20.65
C GLU A 47 -37.80 -13.60 -19.42
N ASP A 48 -38.07 -12.96 -18.27
CA ASP A 48 -37.96 -13.38 -16.86
C ASP A 48 -36.88 -14.41 -16.49
N VAL A 49 -35.73 -13.97 -15.92
CA VAL A 49 -35.09 -14.40 -14.64
C VAL A 49 -33.93 -13.44 -14.30
N ASP A 50 -33.74 -13.15 -13.01
CA ASP A 50 -32.62 -12.49 -12.30
C ASP A 50 -31.29 -12.26 -13.07
N LEU A 51 -30.84 -11.00 -13.07
CA LEU A 51 -29.49 -10.61 -13.48
C LEU A 51 -28.52 -10.75 -12.29
N TRP A 52 -27.71 -11.81 -12.28
CA TRP A 52 -26.61 -11.95 -11.32
C TRP A 52 -25.34 -11.25 -11.84
N MET A 53 -24.85 -10.25 -11.09
CA MET A 53 -23.53 -9.66 -11.32
C MET A 53 -22.53 -10.30 -10.35
N LEU A 54 -21.60 -11.09 -10.88
CA LEU A 54 -20.47 -11.65 -10.12
C LEU A 54 -19.29 -10.68 -10.26
N LEU A 55 -19.08 -9.82 -9.26
CA LEU A 55 -17.88 -8.98 -9.18
C LEU A 55 -16.77 -9.79 -8.52
N ALA A 56 -15.80 -10.23 -9.31
CA ALA A 56 -14.50 -10.66 -8.81
C ALA A 56 -13.75 -9.43 -8.26
N ALA A 57 -12.98 -9.67 -7.20
CA ALA A 57 -12.30 -8.65 -6.40
C ALA A 57 -11.38 -7.70 -7.21
N ASP A 58 -11.21 -6.51 -6.63
CA ASP A 58 -10.20 -5.46 -6.91
C ASP A 58 -10.36 -4.60 -8.18
N VAL A 59 -11.08 -3.46 -8.04
CA VAL A 59 -10.95 -2.26 -8.90
C VAL A 59 -11.16 -0.98 -8.05
N PRO A 60 -10.36 0.10 -8.21
CA PRO A 60 -10.37 1.28 -7.34
C PRO A 60 -11.51 2.28 -7.62
N VAL A 61 -11.78 3.08 -6.58
CA VAL A 61 -12.82 4.09 -6.38
C VAL A 61 -13.15 4.97 -7.60
N CYS A 62 -14.41 4.93 -8.06
CA CYS A 62 -15.04 6.02 -8.81
C CYS A 62 -15.93 6.85 -7.86
N GLN A 63 -15.78 8.18 -7.84
CA GLN A 63 -16.66 9.10 -7.11
C GLN A 63 -18.09 9.09 -7.68
N ILE A 64 -19.10 9.03 -6.79
CA ILE A 64 -20.52 9.27 -7.11
C ILE A 64 -20.98 10.49 -6.29
N GLN A 65 -21.55 11.50 -6.93
CA GLN A 65 -22.20 12.66 -6.28
C GLN A 65 -23.71 12.45 -6.15
N MET A 66 -24.31 12.82 -5.01
CA MET A 66 -25.77 12.84 -4.78
C MET A 66 -26.33 14.27 -4.73
N TRP A 67 -27.57 14.45 -5.19
CA TRP A 67 -28.29 15.73 -5.29
C TRP A 67 -29.38 15.86 -4.20
N GLU A 68 -29.67 17.09 -3.77
CA GLU A 68 -30.59 17.45 -2.68
C GLU A 68 -32.07 17.58 -3.15
N LEU A 69 -33.04 17.27 -2.28
CA LEU A 69 -34.49 17.41 -2.51
C LEU A 69 -35.08 18.45 -1.53
N THR A 70 -35.83 19.43 -2.03
CA THR A 70 -36.54 20.43 -1.20
C THR A 70 -38.05 20.32 -1.42
N VAL A 71 -38.84 20.26 -0.33
CA VAL A 71 -40.32 20.22 -0.37
C VAL A 71 -40.86 21.44 0.40
N THR A 72 -41.82 22.16 -0.19
CA THR A 72 -42.48 23.32 0.44
C THR A 72 -43.99 23.03 0.55
N ILE A 73 -44.62 23.36 1.68
CA ILE A 73 -46.06 23.20 1.91
C ILE A 73 -46.68 24.59 2.12
N GLU A 74 -47.64 24.98 1.26
CA GLU A 74 -48.46 26.18 1.45
C GLU A 74 -49.84 25.82 2.04
N ARG A 75 -50.34 26.66 2.97
CA ARG A 75 -51.72 26.58 3.49
C ARG A 75 -52.60 27.65 2.83
N PRO A 76 -53.86 27.37 2.46
CA PRO A 76 -54.80 28.41 2.06
C PRO A 76 -55.45 29.09 3.27
N TYR A 77 -55.58 30.42 3.21
CA TYR A 77 -56.36 31.25 4.14
C TYR A 77 -57.79 31.45 3.61
N GLY A 78 -58.80 31.41 4.50
CA GLY A 78 -60.16 31.88 4.22
C GLY A 78 -61.14 31.73 5.39
N ASN A 79 -61.63 32.85 5.92
CA ASN A 79 -62.61 32.99 7.03
C ASN A 79 -64.07 32.93 6.54
N HIS A 80 -64.99 32.31 7.29
CA HIS A 80 -66.31 32.88 7.71
C HIS A 80 -67.09 31.98 8.71
N PRO A 81 -68.01 32.53 9.52
CA PRO A 81 -68.62 31.86 10.69
C PRO A 81 -70.05 31.32 10.44
N GLY A 82 -70.38 30.16 11.01
CA GLY A 82 -71.78 29.71 11.16
C GLY A 82 -72.05 28.20 11.05
N SER A 83 -72.52 27.61 12.15
CA SER A 83 -73.31 26.36 12.32
C SER A 83 -72.88 25.00 11.72
N SER A 84 -72.58 24.07 12.65
CA SER A 84 -72.92 22.63 12.73
C SER A 84 -72.80 21.68 11.53
N LYS A 85 -71.86 20.72 11.61
CA LYS A 85 -71.95 19.24 11.44
C LYS A 85 -70.63 18.65 10.87
N HIS A 86 -70.07 17.63 11.51
CA HIS A 86 -68.92 16.82 11.02
C HIS A 86 -69.33 15.85 9.87
N PRO A 87 -68.40 15.16 9.17
CA PRO A 87 -67.01 15.47 8.77
C PRO A 87 -66.76 15.17 7.25
N ALA A 88 -65.73 15.77 6.62
CA ALA A 88 -65.20 15.28 5.35
C ALA A 88 -63.68 15.53 5.27
N ALA A 89 -62.95 14.55 4.73
CA ALA A 89 -61.51 14.56 4.57
C ALA A 89 -61.07 15.50 3.45
N ASP A 90 -60.22 16.48 3.77
CA ASP A 90 -59.58 17.34 2.77
C ASP A 90 -58.28 16.70 2.25
N HIS A 91 -58.20 16.51 0.92
CA HIS A 91 -57.01 16.04 0.20
C HIS A 91 -55.96 17.15 0.06
N PHE A 92 -54.74 16.96 0.58
CA PHE A 92 -53.57 17.79 0.23
C PHE A 92 -52.94 17.32 -1.09
N ARG A 93 -52.71 18.24 -2.05
CA ARG A 93 -51.92 17.98 -3.28
C ARG A 93 -50.45 18.39 -3.06
N LEU A 94 -49.52 17.47 -3.27
CA LEU A 94 -48.08 17.73 -3.30
C LEU A 94 -47.63 18.08 -4.72
N HIS A 95 -46.92 19.20 -4.90
CA HIS A 95 -46.17 19.50 -6.14
C HIS A 95 -44.67 19.42 -5.83
N ALA A 96 -43.94 18.53 -6.51
CA ALA A 96 -42.49 18.51 -6.52
C ALA A 96 -41.99 19.16 -7.82
N ALA A 97 -41.08 20.13 -7.72
CA ALA A 97 -40.41 20.74 -8.86
C ALA A 97 -38.89 20.67 -8.65
N PHE A 98 -38.16 20.22 -9.67
CA PHE A 98 -36.69 20.24 -9.69
C PHE A 98 -36.21 21.52 -10.38
N SER A 99 -35.36 22.31 -9.73
CA SER A 99 -34.64 23.42 -10.37
C SER A 99 -33.13 23.27 -10.19
N LEU A 100 -32.39 23.30 -11.30
CA LEU A 100 -30.94 23.47 -11.30
C LEU A 100 -30.57 24.94 -11.08
N GLY A 101 -29.79 25.23 -10.04
CA GLY A 101 -29.18 26.55 -9.83
C GLY A 101 -27.78 26.43 -9.25
N LEU A 102 -26.76 26.74 -10.06
CA LEU A 102 -25.43 27.09 -9.57
C LEU A 102 -25.51 28.42 -8.80
N LYS A 103 -25.10 28.43 -7.53
CA LYS A 103 -24.70 29.67 -6.85
C LYS A 103 -23.33 29.51 -6.19
N THR A 104 -22.36 30.19 -6.78
CA THR A 104 -21.08 30.60 -6.20
C THR A 104 -21.35 31.51 -5.01
N LEU A 105 -20.78 31.24 -3.84
CA LEU A 105 -20.76 32.17 -2.69
C LEU A 105 -19.31 32.57 -2.39
N GLN A 106 -18.99 33.82 -2.73
CA GLN A 106 -17.83 34.57 -2.25
C GLN A 106 -18.01 34.93 -0.77
N SER A 107 -16.91 34.91 -0.01
CA SER A 107 -16.88 35.39 1.38
C SER A 107 -16.90 36.92 1.44
N LEU A 108 -17.86 37.49 2.16
CA LEU A 108 -17.73 38.80 2.82
C LEU A 108 -18.44 38.71 4.18
N GLY A 109 -17.74 39.17 5.21
CA GLY A 109 -17.99 38.82 6.60
C GLY A 109 -19.21 39.48 7.23
N GLU A 110 -19.76 38.82 8.25
CA GLU A 110 -19.89 39.34 9.61
C GLU A 110 -20.43 38.21 10.53
N THR A 111 -20.06 38.30 11.80
CA THR A 111 -20.23 37.31 12.87
C THR A 111 -21.67 36.88 13.16
N ARG A 112 -21.93 35.56 13.29
CA ARG A 112 -22.70 34.92 14.40
C ARG A 112 -22.81 33.39 14.25
N ASN A 113 -22.78 32.72 15.40
CA ASN A 113 -22.83 31.28 15.66
C ASN A 113 -23.84 30.47 14.83
N HIS A 114 -23.39 29.41 14.13
CA HIS A 114 -24.20 28.22 13.83
C HIS A 114 -23.33 26.96 13.69
N LEU A 115 -23.86 25.83 14.18
CA LEU A 115 -23.28 24.48 14.23
C LEU A 115 -23.03 23.88 12.83
N PRO A 116 -22.08 22.93 12.68
CA PRO A 116 -21.82 22.26 11.41
C PRO A 116 -22.89 21.20 11.09
N SER A 117 -23.40 21.26 9.87
CA SER A 117 -24.24 20.24 9.20
C SER A 117 -23.40 18.99 8.86
N GLN A 118 -23.82 17.81 9.29
CA GLN A 118 -23.27 16.51 8.84
C GLN A 118 -24.26 15.79 7.90
N GLN A 119 -23.76 15.40 6.73
CA GLN A 119 -24.42 14.53 5.74
C GLN A 119 -24.48 13.08 6.23
N LEU A 120 -25.60 12.40 5.99
CA LEU A 120 -25.77 10.96 6.20
C LEU A 120 -25.41 10.21 4.91
N VAL A 121 -24.40 9.35 4.93
CA VAL A 121 -24.04 8.44 3.82
C VAL A 121 -24.29 7.00 4.27
N LEU A 122 -25.23 6.32 3.62
CA LEU A 122 -25.60 4.92 3.90
C LEU A 122 -24.70 3.97 3.10
N HIS A 123 -23.86 3.18 3.78
CA HIS A 123 -23.08 2.09 3.20
C HIS A 123 -23.69 0.72 3.61
N ARG A 124 -24.79 0.30 2.96
CA ARG A 124 -25.17 -1.12 2.73
C ARG A 124 -26.55 -1.21 2.08
N LEU A 125 -26.65 -1.99 0.99
CA LEU A 125 -27.92 -2.40 0.37
C LEU A 125 -28.56 -3.50 1.23
N LEU A 126 -29.79 -3.26 1.70
CA LEU A 126 -30.70 -4.28 2.24
C LEU A 126 -32.00 -4.20 1.42
N HIS A 127 -32.39 -5.31 0.79
CA HIS A 127 -33.65 -5.42 0.03
C HIS A 127 -34.79 -5.92 0.93
N PHE A 128 -35.93 -5.21 0.93
CA PHE A 128 -37.22 -5.71 1.43
C PHE A 128 -38.38 -5.17 0.58
N PRO A 129 -39.49 -5.93 0.41
CA PRO A 129 -40.70 -5.43 -0.25
C PRO A 129 -41.55 -4.62 0.75
N LEU A 130 -41.94 -3.39 0.36
CA LEU A 130 -42.78 -2.46 1.14
C LEU A 130 -44.23 -2.53 0.64
N GLU A 131 -45.21 -2.73 1.51
CA GLU A 131 -46.62 -2.80 1.09
C GLU A 131 -47.45 -1.52 1.25
N TYR A 132 -47.46 -0.73 2.36
CA TYR A 132 -48.21 0.55 2.39
C TYR A 132 -47.67 1.57 3.43
N PHE A 133 -47.93 2.86 3.20
CA PHE A 133 -47.66 3.98 4.12
C PHE A 133 -48.95 4.54 4.73
N LEU A 134 -48.95 4.82 6.04
CA LEU A 134 -49.98 5.64 6.70
C LEU A 134 -49.34 6.82 7.43
N VAL A 135 -49.91 8.00 7.23
CA VAL A 135 -49.51 9.24 7.91
C VAL A 135 -50.70 9.73 8.72
N ASP A 136 -50.49 10.02 10.00
CA ASP A 136 -51.54 10.60 10.84
C ASP A 136 -51.64 12.13 10.65
N LEU A 137 -52.69 12.75 11.23
CA LEU A 137 -52.97 14.18 11.10
C LEU A 137 -51.91 15.10 11.75
N ASN A 138 -50.91 14.54 12.45
CA ASN A 138 -49.77 15.28 13.01
C ASN A 138 -48.47 15.07 12.22
N GLY A 139 -48.53 14.33 11.10
CA GLY A 139 -47.39 14.10 10.21
C GLY A 139 -46.45 12.98 10.65
N GLN A 140 -46.89 12.06 11.51
CA GLN A 140 -46.08 10.88 11.86
C GLN A 140 -46.32 9.73 10.88
N LEU A 141 -45.22 9.13 10.39
CA LEU A 141 -45.21 8.02 9.44
C LEU A 141 -45.22 6.68 10.19
N PHE A 142 -46.18 5.82 9.88
CA PHE A 142 -46.21 4.45 10.40
C PHE A 142 -45.87 3.45 9.29
N ILE A 143 -44.90 2.58 9.55
CA ILE A 143 -44.49 1.47 8.68
C ILE A 143 -44.87 0.16 9.36
N ARG A 144 -45.62 -0.70 8.67
CA ARG A 144 -45.95 -2.04 9.17
C ARG A 144 -44.99 -3.06 8.52
N CYS A 145 -44.08 -3.63 9.31
CA CYS A 145 -43.24 -4.77 8.90
C CYS A 145 -43.58 -5.98 9.77
N GLN A 146 -43.70 -7.17 9.19
CA GLN A 146 -44.09 -8.39 9.92
C GLN A 146 -42.90 -9.21 10.45
N GLN A 147 -41.67 -8.68 10.43
CA GLN A 147 -40.50 -9.32 11.05
C GLN A 147 -39.57 -8.28 11.71
N LEU A 148 -38.90 -8.70 12.79
CA LEU A 148 -38.03 -7.94 13.69
C LEU A 148 -37.08 -6.98 12.94
N LEU A 149 -37.18 -5.67 13.22
CA LEU A 149 -36.22 -4.65 12.78
C LEU A 149 -35.30 -4.27 13.94
N LEU A 150 -34.00 -4.57 13.82
CA LEU A 150 -32.93 -3.94 14.60
C LEU A 150 -32.43 -2.74 13.79
N PHE A 151 -32.70 -1.54 14.25
CA PHE A 151 -32.13 -0.31 13.69
C PHE A 151 -30.84 0.04 14.43
N GLU A 152 -29.73 0.15 13.71
CA GLU A 152 -28.54 0.87 14.18
C GLU A 152 -28.48 2.19 13.40
N VAL A 153 -28.98 3.27 14.02
CA VAL A 153 -28.84 4.63 13.51
C VAL A 153 -27.74 5.29 14.33
N GLN A 154 -26.64 5.68 13.67
CA GLN A 154 -25.71 6.64 14.28
C GLN A 154 -26.47 7.94 14.53
N GLY A 155 -26.85 8.18 15.78
CA GLY A 155 -27.28 9.51 16.24
C GLY A 155 -28.58 9.60 17.04
N PHE A 156 -29.44 8.58 17.12
CA PHE A 156 -30.62 8.60 18.00
C PHE A 156 -31.03 7.17 18.42
N GLN A 157 -30.94 6.87 19.72
CA GLN A 157 -31.63 5.72 20.32
C GLN A 157 -32.98 6.19 20.88
N TYR A 158 -34.07 5.78 20.26
CA TYR A 158 -35.38 5.77 20.91
C TYR A 158 -35.57 4.38 21.53
N ALA A 159 -35.69 4.31 22.86
CA ALA A 159 -36.21 3.12 23.51
C ALA A 159 -37.74 3.19 23.45
N VAL A 160 -38.35 2.38 22.58
CA VAL A 160 -39.80 2.14 22.59
C VAL A 160 -40.02 0.80 23.28
N ASP A 161 -40.68 0.83 24.44
CA ASP A 161 -41.04 -0.36 25.19
C ASP A 161 -42.39 -0.88 24.66
N LEU A 162 -42.40 -2.08 24.06
CA LEU A 162 -43.62 -2.81 23.71
C LEU A 162 -43.62 -4.10 24.52
N HIS A 163 -44.28 -4.07 25.68
CA HIS A 163 -44.58 -5.28 26.43
C HIS A 163 -45.63 -6.10 25.67
N ALA A 164 -45.26 -7.29 25.22
CA ALA A 164 -46.21 -8.32 24.82
C ALA A 164 -46.62 -9.12 26.06
N SER A 165 -47.69 -8.71 26.73
CA SER A 165 -48.44 -9.58 27.65
C SER A 165 -49.71 -10.07 26.95
N ALA A 166 -50.03 -11.34 27.19
CA ALA A 166 -51.16 -12.04 26.58
C ALA A 166 -52.48 -11.26 26.67
N LEU A 167 -53.29 -11.46 25.62
CA LEU A 167 -54.64 -10.95 25.42
C LEU A 167 -55.52 -11.08 26.67
N ASP A 168 -56.09 -9.98 27.13
CA ASP A 168 -57.39 -9.97 27.79
C ASP A 168 -58.12 -8.65 27.49
N ASP A 169 -59.35 -8.78 26.99
CA ASP A 169 -60.22 -7.70 26.53
C ASP A 169 -60.88 -6.98 27.73
N ASN A 170 -60.22 -5.95 28.28
CA ASN A 170 -60.80 -4.74 28.92
C ASN A 170 -59.87 -4.17 30.00
N ALA A 171 -58.92 -3.31 29.62
CA ALA A 171 -58.36 -2.33 30.55
C ALA A 171 -57.75 -1.14 29.79
N THR A 172 -58.36 0.04 29.92
CA THR A 172 -57.71 1.31 29.59
C THR A 172 -56.55 1.57 30.55
N TYR A 173 -55.32 1.54 30.06
CA TYR A 173 -54.14 2.07 30.75
C TYR A 173 -53.56 3.25 29.97
N THR A 174 -53.58 4.44 30.58
CA THR A 174 -52.77 5.59 30.14
C THR A 174 -51.31 5.35 30.52
N SER A 175 -50.47 4.91 29.58
CA SER A 175 -49.01 4.95 29.74
C SER A 175 -48.49 6.34 29.38
N GLY A 176 -47.91 7.03 30.36
CA GLY A 176 -47.22 8.29 30.13
C GLY A 176 -45.87 8.03 29.45
N ILE A 177 -45.69 8.57 28.24
CA ILE A 177 -44.40 8.54 27.53
C ILE A 177 -43.41 9.44 28.28
N ALA A 178 -42.41 8.85 28.94
CA ALA A 178 -41.28 9.59 29.50
C ALA A 178 -40.31 9.98 28.37
N VAL A 179 -40.46 11.18 27.83
CA VAL A 179 -39.55 11.75 26.83
C VAL A 179 -38.21 12.08 27.49
N ASN A 180 -37.21 11.23 27.28
CA ASN A 180 -35.82 11.47 27.70
C ASN A 180 -35.22 12.62 26.87
N ARG A 181 -34.89 13.75 27.50
CA ARG A 181 -34.20 14.87 26.85
C ARG A 181 -32.72 14.85 27.22
N SER A 182 -31.85 14.56 26.26
CA SER A 182 -30.39 14.70 26.41
C SER A 182 -30.00 16.18 26.53
N ILE A 183 -29.08 16.54 27.43
CA ILE A 183 -28.63 17.94 27.59
C ILE A 183 -27.76 18.38 26.40
N GLN A 184 -26.97 17.44 25.88
CA GLN A 184 -26.07 17.50 24.73
C GLN A 184 -25.99 16.06 24.18
N ASN A 185 -25.77 15.87 22.87
CA ASN A 185 -25.84 14.56 22.17
C ASN A 185 -24.95 13.44 22.76
N ASP A 186 -24.10 13.77 23.74
CA ASP A 186 -23.10 12.92 24.40
C ASP A 186 -23.33 12.72 25.92
N LYS A 187 -24.34 13.38 26.52
CA LYS A 187 -24.62 13.33 27.98
C LYS A 187 -26.08 12.99 28.29
N GLN A 188 -26.28 11.97 29.11
CA GLN A 188 -27.59 11.59 29.66
C GLN A 188 -27.70 12.04 31.12
N LEU A 189 -28.55 13.05 31.37
CA LEU A 189 -28.73 13.61 32.71
C LEU A 189 -29.38 12.60 33.65
N LEU A 190 -28.82 12.46 34.85
CA LEU A 190 -29.37 11.65 35.92
C LEU A 190 -29.83 12.50 37.11
N PHE A 191 -29.07 13.51 37.50
CA PHE A 191 -29.39 14.34 38.66
C PHE A 191 -28.83 15.75 38.50
N THR A 192 -29.54 16.76 38.99
CA THR A 192 -28.97 18.09 39.21
C THR A 192 -29.61 18.77 40.40
N ILE A 193 -28.83 19.57 41.13
CA ILE A 193 -29.30 20.39 42.23
C ILE A 193 -28.47 21.68 42.31
N VAL A 194 -29.13 22.82 42.53
CA VAL A 194 -28.48 24.10 42.85
C VAL A 194 -28.45 24.30 44.38
N PRO A 195 -27.53 25.10 44.93
CA PRO A 195 -27.43 25.25 46.37
C PRO A 195 -28.62 26.04 46.95
N ASN A 196 -28.91 25.83 48.23
CA ASN A 196 -29.92 26.56 49.01
C ASN A 196 -31.39 26.40 48.53
N VAL A 197 -31.75 25.26 47.92
CA VAL A 197 -33.12 24.95 47.47
C VAL A 197 -34.04 24.38 48.55
N GLN A 198 -33.59 24.34 49.81
CA GLN A 198 -34.32 23.75 50.95
C GLN A 198 -34.52 22.24 50.87
N LEU A 199 -33.81 21.57 49.96
CA LEU A 199 -33.81 20.11 49.83
C LEU A 199 -32.43 19.57 50.16
N LYS A 200 -32.38 18.42 50.82
CA LYS A 200 -31.14 17.68 51.06
C LYS A 200 -30.76 16.93 49.79
N ALA A 201 -29.54 17.13 49.29
CA ALA A 201 -29.08 16.57 48.04
C ALA A 201 -29.09 15.04 48.04
N LEU A 202 -28.64 14.41 49.14
CA LEU A 202 -28.60 12.96 49.22
C LEU A 202 -30.00 12.34 49.28
N GLU A 203 -30.89 12.92 50.09
CA GLU A 203 -32.28 12.48 50.21
C GLU A 203 -32.99 12.58 48.85
N THR A 204 -32.80 13.71 48.15
CA THR A 204 -33.35 13.94 46.80
C THR A 204 -32.78 12.96 45.78
N PHE A 205 -31.51 12.55 45.91
CA PHE A 205 -30.89 11.57 45.02
C PHE A 205 -31.44 10.15 45.26
N LYS A 206 -31.62 9.76 46.53
CA LYS A 206 -32.03 8.40 46.93
C LYS A 206 -33.51 8.11 46.68
N HIS A 207 -34.38 9.08 46.95
CA HIS A 207 -35.84 8.90 46.92
C HIS A 207 -36.45 9.41 45.62
N GLN A 208 -37.35 8.61 45.06
CA GLN A 208 -38.06 8.95 43.83
C GLN A 208 -39.03 10.11 44.08
N GLN A 209 -38.92 11.16 43.27
CA GLN A 209 -39.83 12.30 43.26
C GLN A 209 -40.01 12.80 41.83
N ASN A 210 -41.25 13.12 41.45
CA ASN A 210 -41.63 13.50 40.08
C ASN A 210 -41.22 14.95 39.73
N TYR A 211 -39.92 15.24 39.69
CA TYR A 211 -39.40 16.50 39.18
C TYR A 211 -39.43 16.51 37.65
N LYS A 212 -40.37 17.27 37.07
CA LYS A 212 -40.51 17.37 35.61
C LYS A 212 -39.41 18.24 35.00
N MET A 213 -38.89 17.79 33.86
CA MET A 213 -38.01 18.60 33.03
C MET A 213 -38.77 19.76 32.36
N PRO A 214 -38.22 20.98 32.33
CA PRO A 214 -38.78 22.08 31.55
C PRO A 214 -38.95 21.74 30.07
N ALA A 215 -40.05 22.22 29.47
CA ALA A 215 -40.38 21.96 28.06
C ALA A 215 -39.43 22.63 27.06
N ASP A 216 -38.56 23.54 27.52
CA ASP A 216 -37.52 24.20 26.72
C ASP A 216 -36.16 23.49 26.78
N GLY A 217 -36.03 22.41 27.57
CA GLY A 217 -34.78 21.67 27.75
C GLY A 217 -33.76 22.35 28.67
N SER A 218 -34.13 23.44 29.35
CA SER A 218 -33.27 24.09 30.35
C SER A 218 -33.11 23.22 31.61
N LEU A 219 -31.98 23.38 32.31
CA LEU A 219 -31.72 22.64 33.56
C LEU A 219 -32.54 23.23 34.72
N PRO A 220 -33.51 22.47 35.30
CA PRO A 220 -34.27 22.95 36.45
C PRO A 220 -33.34 23.09 37.68
N PRO A 221 -33.76 23.87 38.71
CA PRO A 221 -33.01 23.96 39.96
C PRO A 221 -32.75 22.59 40.62
N VAL A 222 -33.68 21.65 40.45
CA VAL A 222 -33.61 20.28 40.98
C VAL A 222 -34.20 19.32 39.94
N TYR A 223 -33.51 18.22 39.67
CA TYR A 223 -34.02 17.10 38.88
C TYR A 223 -33.35 15.81 39.30
N ARG A 224 -34.10 14.71 39.21
CA ARG A 224 -33.65 13.36 39.47
C ARG A 224 -34.36 12.41 38.51
N SER A 225 -33.58 11.61 37.78
CA SER A 225 -34.08 10.63 36.80
C SER A 225 -34.37 9.28 37.45
N ASP A 226 -35.41 8.60 36.97
CA ASP A 226 -35.73 7.22 37.36
C ASP A 226 -34.68 6.22 36.88
N LEU A 227 -33.84 6.59 35.91
CA LEU A 227 -32.70 5.78 35.46
C LEU A 227 -31.67 5.52 36.55
N ILE A 228 -31.66 6.31 37.64
CA ILE A 228 -30.83 6.04 38.82
C ILE A 228 -31.30 4.78 39.56
N ASP A 229 -32.58 4.43 39.50
CA ASP A 229 -33.10 3.19 40.08
C ASP A 229 -32.72 1.96 39.24
N GLU A 230 -32.41 2.17 37.96
CA GLU A 230 -32.16 1.12 36.97
C GLU A 230 -30.78 1.28 36.30
N LEU A 231 -29.76 1.70 37.06
CA LEU A 231 -28.41 2.00 36.53
C LEU A 231 -27.82 0.89 35.63
N PRO A 232 -27.89 -0.41 35.96
CA PRO A 232 -27.43 -1.46 35.06
C PRO A 232 -28.11 -1.41 33.68
N ARG A 233 -29.42 -1.18 33.65
CA ARG A 233 -30.19 -1.07 32.40
C ARG A 233 -29.86 0.22 31.66
N ALA A 234 -29.77 1.35 32.36
CA ALA A 234 -29.43 2.65 31.79
C ALA A 234 -28.06 2.64 31.09
N VAL A 235 -27.04 2.05 31.72
CA VAL A 235 -25.68 1.91 31.15
C VAL A 235 -25.69 1.01 29.91
N ARG A 236 -26.34 -0.16 29.98
CA ARG A 236 -26.42 -1.09 28.83
C ARG A 236 -27.16 -0.48 27.64
N GLN A 237 -28.28 0.18 27.89
CA GLN A 237 -29.10 0.74 26.81
C GLN A 237 -28.41 1.93 26.15
N SER A 238 -27.83 2.84 26.93
CA SER A 238 -27.17 4.03 26.39
C SER A 238 -25.80 3.78 25.77
N GLY A 239 -25.14 2.67 26.13
CA GLY A 239 -23.74 2.41 25.77
C GLY A 239 -22.74 3.38 26.40
N MET A 240 -23.18 4.20 27.35
CA MET A 240 -22.35 5.18 28.05
C MET A 240 -21.58 4.51 29.17
N THR A 241 -20.25 4.63 29.15
CA THR A 241 -19.35 3.88 30.06
C THR A 241 -18.86 4.68 31.26
N LYS A 242 -19.19 5.97 31.33
CA LYS A 242 -18.73 6.89 32.37
C LYS A 242 -19.90 7.52 33.10
N MET A 243 -19.89 7.48 34.42
CA MET A 243 -20.81 8.23 35.28
C MET A 243 -20.04 9.40 35.91
N VAL A 244 -20.53 10.63 35.73
CA VAL A 244 -19.76 11.85 36.03
C VAL A 244 -20.49 12.67 37.08
N VAL A 245 -19.76 13.12 38.09
CA VAL A 245 -20.18 14.14 39.05
C VAL A 245 -19.47 15.45 38.71
N GLU A 246 -20.24 16.46 38.31
CA GLU A 246 -19.74 17.74 37.82
C GLU A 246 -20.32 18.89 38.64
N MET A 247 -19.45 19.78 39.13
CA MET A 247 -19.82 21.02 39.78
C MET A 247 -19.52 22.20 38.86
N ARG A 248 -20.48 23.12 38.72
CA ARG A 248 -20.35 24.32 37.90
C ARG A 248 -20.45 25.60 38.71
N LYS A 249 -19.69 26.61 38.32
CA LYS A 249 -19.82 28.00 38.77
C LYS A 249 -19.82 28.92 37.56
N ASP A 250 -20.76 29.86 37.49
CA ASP A 250 -20.92 30.76 36.32
C ASP A 250 -20.98 29.98 34.98
N ASN A 251 -21.66 28.83 35.00
CA ASN A 251 -21.77 27.85 33.91
C ASN A 251 -20.46 27.18 33.44
N LYS A 252 -19.33 27.39 34.14
CA LYS A 252 -18.04 26.71 33.89
C LYS A 252 -17.84 25.53 34.82
N VAL A 253 -17.21 24.46 34.35
CA VAL A 253 -16.83 23.32 35.18
C VAL A 253 -15.71 23.74 36.13
N VAL A 254 -15.96 23.63 37.44
CA VAL A 254 -15.00 23.98 38.50
C VAL A 254 -14.49 22.78 39.27
N SER A 255 -15.25 21.69 39.28
CA SER A 255 -14.81 20.38 39.76
C SER A 255 -15.54 19.28 39.00
N GLN A 256 -14.85 18.18 38.72
CA GLN A 256 -15.42 17.03 38.03
C GLN A 256 -14.75 15.74 38.54
N VAL A 257 -15.54 14.70 38.75
CA VAL A 257 -15.07 13.34 39.05
C VAL A 257 -15.81 12.37 38.15
N ALA A 258 -15.08 11.52 37.44
CA ALA A 258 -15.65 10.51 36.56
C ALA A 258 -15.39 9.11 37.10
N PHE A 259 -16.39 8.24 36.92
CA PHE A 259 -16.39 6.85 37.34
C PHE A 259 -16.60 5.94 36.14
N ASP A 260 -15.82 4.87 36.04
CA ASP A 260 -15.99 3.80 35.08
C ASP A 260 -17.10 2.84 35.54
N VAL A 261 -18.19 2.85 34.78
CA VAL A 261 -19.37 2.01 35.02
C VAL A 261 -19.49 0.88 34.00
N SER A 262 -18.49 0.67 33.13
CA SER A 262 -18.51 -0.42 32.14
C SER A 262 -18.19 -1.80 32.74
N THR A 263 -17.43 -1.86 33.83
CA THR A 263 -17.02 -3.10 34.50
C THR A 263 -18.06 -3.53 35.54
N ASP A 264 -18.35 -4.83 35.65
CA ASP A 264 -19.35 -5.36 36.61
C ASP A 264 -20.70 -4.60 36.53
N THR A 265 -21.14 -4.23 35.31
CA THR A 265 -22.34 -3.39 35.09
C THR A 265 -23.57 -3.96 35.80
N ASP A 266 -23.69 -5.28 35.84
CA ASP A 266 -24.81 -6.04 36.43
C ASP A 266 -24.92 -5.87 37.95
N LYS A 267 -23.82 -5.51 38.60
CA LYS A 267 -23.76 -5.27 40.04
C LYS A 267 -23.96 -3.80 40.39
N LEU A 268 -24.12 -2.90 39.42
CA LEU A 268 -24.30 -1.47 39.71
C LEU A 268 -25.57 -1.23 40.52
N ASP A 269 -25.43 -0.46 41.59
CA ASP A 269 -26.54 0.04 42.39
C ASP A 269 -26.38 1.54 42.62
N LYS A 270 -27.29 2.16 43.38
CA LYS A 270 -27.31 3.62 43.64
C LYS A 270 -26.11 4.12 44.43
N GLU A 271 -25.31 3.25 45.05
CA GLU A 271 -24.23 3.62 45.96
C GLU A 271 -22.85 3.23 45.40
N ASN A 272 -22.71 2.04 44.82
CA ASN A 272 -21.42 1.47 44.46
C ASN A 272 -20.78 2.06 43.21
N TRP A 273 -21.54 2.79 42.39
CA TRP A 273 -21.01 3.54 41.24
C TRP A 273 -20.05 4.64 41.69
N PHE A 274 -20.35 5.26 42.85
CA PHE A 274 -19.52 6.29 43.48
C PHE A 274 -18.50 5.63 44.41
N SER A 275 -17.53 4.93 43.83
CA SER A 275 -16.53 4.19 44.59
C SER A 275 -15.12 4.39 44.06
N LEU A 276 -14.15 4.21 44.96
CA LEU A 276 -12.72 4.31 44.65
C LEU A 276 -12.28 3.33 43.56
N LEU A 277 -12.87 2.12 43.55
CA LEU A 277 -12.60 1.07 42.55
C LEU A 277 -12.99 1.51 41.14
N ARG A 278 -14.02 2.35 41.02
CA ARG A 278 -14.53 2.85 39.75
C ARG A 278 -13.96 4.20 39.36
N LEU A 279 -13.18 4.86 40.21
CA LEU A 279 -12.62 6.19 39.90
C LEU A 279 -11.79 6.16 38.61
N TYR A 280 -12.21 6.94 37.61
CA TYR A 280 -11.60 7.04 36.29
C TYR A 280 -10.71 8.30 36.17
N SER A 281 -11.28 9.49 36.42
CA SER A 281 -10.56 10.76 36.31
C SER A 281 -11.13 11.83 37.24
N SER A 282 -10.39 12.94 37.42
CA SER A 282 -10.79 14.08 38.26
C SER A 282 -10.17 15.40 37.77
N TYR A 283 -10.89 16.50 37.99
CA TYR A 283 -10.54 17.90 37.68
C TYR A 283 -10.91 18.82 38.87
N PRO A 284 -10.04 19.75 39.32
CA PRO A 284 -8.92 20.34 38.57
C PRO A 284 -7.58 19.59 38.64
N TYR A 285 -7.41 18.65 39.57
CA TYR A 285 -6.18 17.87 39.74
C TYR A 285 -6.50 16.37 39.89
N PRO A 286 -5.58 15.48 39.49
CA PRO A 286 -5.79 14.04 39.66
C PRO A 286 -5.76 13.64 41.14
N ILE A 287 -6.72 12.82 41.57
CA ILE A 287 -6.74 12.24 42.93
C ILE A 287 -6.17 10.82 42.96
N SER A 288 -5.30 10.53 43.94
CA SER A 288 -4.62 9.24 44.11
C SER A 288 -5.58 8.17 44.66
N ARG A 289 -5.44 6.91 44.23
CA ARG A 289 -6.30 5.80 44.69
C ARG A 289 -5.97 5.24 46.08
N LYS A 290 -5.11 5.88 46.88
CA LYS A 290 -4.53 5.27 48.09
C LYS A 290 -4.79 6.02 49.41
N GLU A 291 -5.44 7.17 49.38
CA GLU A 291 -5.47 8.09 50.54
C GLU A 291 -6.85 8.73 50.72
N PHE A 292 -7.86 7.93 51.08
CA PHE A 292 -9.19 8.46 51.43
C PHE A 292 -9.69 7.87 52.74
N ASN A 293 -10.21 8.73 53.60
CA ASN A 293 -10.94 8.31 54.79
C ASN A 293 -12.45 8.34 54.60
N TYR A 294 -12.95 9.14 53.64
CA TYR A 294 -14.31 9.03 53.13
C TYR A 294 -14.30 9.10 51.61
N PHE A 295 -14.99 8.15 50.98
CA PHE A 295 -15.23 8.12 49.53
C PHE A 295 -16.60 7.47 49.31
N SER A 296 -17.66 8.23 49.59
CA SER A 296 -19.03 7.71 49.53
C SER A 296 -20.07 8.82 49.36
N LEU A 297 -21.26 8.43 48.91
CA LEU A 297 -22.42 9.33 48.85
C LEU A 297 -22.89 9.74 50.25
N GLU A 298 -22.86 8.81 51.21
CA GLU A 298 -23.27 9.05 52.60
C GLU A 298 -22.32 9.98 53.36
N GLY A 299 -21.03 9.94 53.03
CA GLY A 299 -19.99 10.74 53.67
C GLY A 299 -19.99 10.67 55.20
N ASP A 300 -19.94 11.84 55.85
CA ASP A 300 -19.87 11.98 57.32
C ASP A 300 -20.83 13.06 57.85
N ALA A 301 -21.73 12.67 58.75
CA ALA A 301 -22.77 13.53 59.33
C ALA A 301 -23.52 14.38 58.27
N SER A 302 -23.23 15.68 58.18
CA SER A 302 -23.86 16.61 57.23
C SER A 302 -23.20 16.67 55.86
N ARG A 303 -22.04 16.02 55.68
CA ARG A 303 -21.20 16.06 54.48
C ARG A 303 -21.51 14.84 53.61
N LYS A 304 -22.25 15.06 52.53
CA LYS A 304 -22.67 14.05 51.54
C LYS A 304 -21.85 14.20 50.26
N PHE A 305 -21.92 13.20 49.37
CA PHE A 305 -21.09 13.10 48.15
C PHE A 305 -19.63 13.44 48.46
N TYR A 306 -19.10 12.78 49.51
CA TYR A 306 -17.91 13.24 50.20
C TYR A 306 -16.69 12.43 49.77
N ILE A 307 -15.73 13.12 49.15
CA ILE A 307 -14.41 12.59 48.82
C ILE A 307 -13.41 13.35 49.67
N SER A 308 -12.87 12.68 50.69
CA SER A 308 -12.00 13.24 51.72
C SER A 308 -10.75 12.38 51.89
N ASN A 309 -9.60 13.04 51.96
CA ASN A 309 -8.31 12.39 52.13
C ASN A 309 -7.94 12.28 53.61
N HIS A 310 -8.21 13.34 54.38
CA HIS A 310 -7.87 13.42 55.78
C HIS A 310 -8.93 14.19 56.57
N TYR A 311 -9.34 13.63 57.71
CA TYR A 311 -10.22 14.28 58.68
C TYR A 311 -9.43 14.54 59.96
N GLY A 312 -9.17 15.83 60.20
CA GLY A 312 -8.26 16.28 61.25
C GLY A 312 -8.78 17.50 62.00
N GLY A 313 -10.05 17.86 61.80
CA GLY A 313 -10.68 19.08 62.28
C GLY A 313 -10.70 20.18 61.21
N CYS A 314 -11.51 21.22 61.42
CA CYS A 314 -11.89 22.17 60.38
C CYS A 314 -10.73 22.80 59.60
N THR A 315 -9.57 23.03 60.22
CA THR A 315 -8.39 23.60 59.55
C THR A 315 -7.54 22.59 58.78
N ARG A 316 -7.70 21.29 59.06
CA ARG A 316 -6.91 20.18 58.50
C ARG A 316 -7.73 19.28 57.57
N ASP A 317 -9.05 19.37 57.61
CA ASP A 317 -9.93 18.63 56.71
C ASP A 317 -9.55 18.90 55.26
N SER A 318 -9.12 17.86 54.55
CA SER A 318 -8.69 17.95 53.16
C SER A 318 -9.36 16.86 52.33
N GLY A 319 -9.72 17.21 51.11
CA GLY A 319 -10.49 16.36 50.22
C GLY A 319 -10.67 17.01 48.86
N PHE A 320 -11.64 16.50 48.11
CA PHE A 320 -11.89 16.89 46.72
C PHE A 320 -13.25 17.57 46.54
N ILE A 321 -14.34 16.88 46.90
CA ILE A 321 -15.72 17.39 46.80
C ILE A 321 -16.50 17.10 48.08
N MET A 322 -17.43 17.99 48.38
CA MET A 322 -18.34 17.88 49.52
C MET A 322 -19.65 18.59 49.23
N VAL A 323 -20.77 17.93 49.52
CA VAL A 323 -22.13 18.50 49.47
C VAL A 323 -22.71 18.53 50.87
N SER A 324 -23.03 19.71 51.41
CA SER A 324 -23.51 19.83 52.79
C SER A 324 -25.03 19.92 52.86
N ASP A 325 -25.66 18.97 53.53
CA ASP A 325 -27.13 18.87 53.68
C ASP A 325 -27.65 19.48 54.99
N SER A 326 -26.76 19.94 55.87
CA SER A 326 -27.14 20.75 57.05
C SER A 326 -26.02 21.73 57.40
N ARG A 327 -26.34 22.77 58.19
CA ARG A 327 -25.36 23.76 58.63
C ARG A 327 -24.26 23.08 59.45
N GLY A 328 -23.08 22.91 58.85
CA GLY A 328 -21.92 22.33 59.51
C GLY A 328 -21.29 23.25 60.56
N SER A 329 -20.41 22.69 61.40
CA SER A 329 -19.67 23.42 62.45
C SER A 329 -18.40 24.11 61.95
N CYS A 330 -17.87 23.72 60.78
CA CYS A 330 -16.65 24.29 60.23
C CYS A 330 -16.90 25.55 59.41
N ASP A 331 -16.03 26.56 59.58
CA ASP A 331 -16.15 27.85 58.89
C ASP A 331 -16.15 27.75 57.36
N TRP A 332 -15.36 26.82 56.78
CA TRP A 332 -15.37 26.58 55.34
C TRP A 332 -16.65 25.87 54.85
N VAL A 333 -17.43 25.26 55.74
CA VAL A 333 -18.77 24.73 55.42
C VAL A 333 -19.81 25.84 55.54
N THR A 334 -19.77 26.61 56.63
CA THR A 334 -20.73 27.70 56.89
C THR A 334 -20.61 28.86 55.92
N ARG A 335 -19.41 29.18 55.41
CA ARG A 335 -19.20 30.20 54.38
C ARG A 335 -19.97 29.95 53.08
N GLY A 336 -20.23 28.70 52.74
CA GLY A 336 -21.05 28.32 51.57
C GLY A 336 -22.55 28.23 51.86
N TRP A 337 -22.95 28.29 53.13
CA TRP A 337 -24.33 28.09 53.58
C TRP A 337 -25.11 29.40 53.56
N ARG A 338 -26.16 29.50 52.72
CA ARG A 338 -27.03 30.69 52.64
C ARG A 338 -28.43 30.43 53.21
N GLY A 339 -28.48 29.77 54.36
CA GLY A 339 -29.71 29.61 55.15
C GLY A 339 -30.45 28.28 54.94
N SER A 340 -30.19 27.55 53.87
CA SER A 340 -30.86 26.28 53.55
C SER A 340 -29.92 25.29 52.82
N PRO A 341 -30.22 23.98 52.83
CA PRO A 341 -29.44 22.99 52.06
C PRO A 341 -29.74 23.03 50.54
N PRO A 342 -28.86 22.47 49.70
CA PRO A 342 -27.49 22.04 50.03
C PRO A 342 -26.47 23.18 49.84
N SER A 343 -25.27 23.03 50.41
CA SER A 343 -24.07 23.82 50.03
C SER A 343 -23.13 22.96 49.19
N LEU A 344 -22.62 23.48 48.08
CA LEU A 344 -21.76 22.74 47.15
C LEU A 344 -20.33 23.26 47.24
N ALA A 345 -19.41 22.42 47.73
CA ALA A 345 -18.02 22.79 47.95
C ALA A 345 -17.07 21.83 47.25
N TYR A 346 -15.96 22.37 46.76
CA TYR A 346 -14.85 21.62 46.20
C TYR A 346 -13.53 22.25 46.65
N ASN A 347 -12.44 21.53 46.50
CA ASN A 347 -11.11 22.05 46.80
C ASN A 347 -10.40 22.47 45.51
N ARG A 348 -9.84 23.68 45.48
CA ARG A 348 -9.22 24.27 44.27
C ARG A 348 -7.82 23.74 43.99
N GLU A 349 -7.09 23.39 45.04
CA GLU A 349 -5.67 22.98 45.00
C GLU A 349 -5.46 21.61 45.65
N GLN A 350 -4.58 20.80 45.04
CA GLN A 350 -4.21 19.50 45.56
C GLN A 350 -3.40 19.61 46.86
N GLY A 351 -3.72 18.80 47.86
CA GLY A 351 -2.96 18.71 49.12
C GLY A 351 -3.22 19.84 50.12
N ARG A 352 -4.02 20.86 49.76
CA ARG A 352 -4.49 21.91 50.67
C ARG A 352 -5.72 21.47 51.46
N SER A 353 -5.92 22.02 52.65
CA SER A 353 -7.17 21.81 53.38
C SER A 353 -8.31 22.61 52.78
N PHE A 354 -9.56 22.20 53.01
CA PHE A 354 -10.74 22.97 52.62
C PHE A 354 -10.74 24.37 53.25
N HIS A 355 -10.18 24.53 54.46
CA HIS A 355 -10.06 25.84 55.08
C HIS A 355 -9.25 26.82 54.20
N GLU A 356 -8.13 26.34 53.65
CA GLU A 356 -7.21 27.14 52.82
C GLU A 356 -7.74 27.37 51.40
N SER A 357 -8.36 26.34 50.79
CA SER A 357 -8.53 26.29 49.33
C SER A 357 -9.96 25.95 48.87
N VAL A 358 -10.96 25.98 49.76
CA VAL A 358 -12.37 25.75 49.35
C VAL A 358 -12.82 26.73 48.25
N GLY A 359 -13.49 26.18 47.24
CA GLY A 359 -14.34 26.87 46.29
C GLY A 359 -15.79 26.43 46.45
N TYR A 360 -16.72 27.28 46.02
CA TYR A 360 -18.16 26.98 46.04
C TYR A 360 -18.71 26.97 44.63
N ALA A 361 -19.62 26.03 44.36
CA ALA A 361 -20.28 25.86 43.07
C ALA A 361 -21.75 26.29 43.13
N ASP A 362 -22.29 26.70 41.99
CA ASP A 362 -23.69 27.13 41.83
C ASP A 362 -24.59 25.97 41.40
N ARG A 363 -24.01 24.83 41.00
CA ARG A 363 -24.76 23.67 40.54
C ARG A 363 -23.95 22.38 40.65
N LEU A 364 -24.60 21.31 41.06
CA LEU A 364 -24.14 19.93 40.94
C LEU A 364 -24.93 19.25 39.82
N ILE A 365 -24.25 18.47 38.99
CA ILE A 365 -24.82 17.70 37.88
C ILE A 365 -24.23 16.29 37.93
N ILE A 366 -25.06 15.27 37.80
CA ILE A 366 -24.66 13.87 37.64
C ILE A 366 -25.24 13.36 36.34
N TYR A 367 -24.41 12.77 35.48
CA TYR A 367 -24.82 12.29 34.16
C TYR A 367 -24.03 11.06 33.73
N LEU A 368 -24.60 10.27 32.81
CA LEU A 368 -23.87 9.26 32.03
C LEU A 368 -23.28 9.89 30.78
N ALA A 369 -22.09 9.45 30.38
CA ALA A 369 -21.42 9.85 29.15
C ALA A 369 -20.58 8.71 28.57
N LYS A 370 -20.33 8.77 27.26
CA LYS A 370 -19.43 7.83 26.58
C LYS A 370 -17.96 8.17 26.84
N GLU A 371 -17.64 9.45 26.83
CA GLU A 371 -16.31 9.99 27.12
C GLU A 371 -16.43 11.20 28.06
N VAL A 372 -15.35 11.49 28.80
CA VAL A 372 -15.29 12.62 29.71
C VAL A 372 -14.19 13.56 29.26
N LEU A 373 -14.58 14.76 28.84
CA LEU A 373 -13.64 15.83 28.52
C LEU A 373 -13.02 16.33 29.83
N ASP A 374 -11.69 16.25 29.91
CA ASP A 374 -10.93 16.94 30.95
C ASP A 374 -10.93 18.44 30.63
N PRO A 375 -11.49 19.32 31.49
CA PRO A 375 -11.47 20.76 31.23
C PRO A 375 -10.05 21.37 31.17
N ARG A 376 -9.01 20.67 31.65
CA ARG A 376 -7.60 21.04 31.40
C ARG A 376 -7.21 20.86 29.93
N ALA A 377 -7.90 20.00 29.20
CA ALA A 377 -7.68 19.68 27.81
C ALA A 377 -8.36 20.68 26.86
N GLU A 378 -8.59 21.94 27.26
CA GLU A 378 -8.68 23.01 26.26
C GLU A 378 -7.36 23.01 25.49
N PHE A 379 -7.37 22.37 24.31
CA PHE A 379 -6.20 22.19 23.46
C PHE A 379 -5.60 23.56 23.17
N LYS A 380 -4.43 23.84 23.76
CA LYS A 380 -3.58 24.92 23.27
C LYS A 380 -3.40 24.70 21.77
N LYS A 381 -3.61 25.76 20.97
CA LYS A 381 -3.57 25.67 19.51
C LYS A 381 -2.33 24.90 19.06
N PRO A 382 -2.48 23.81 18.29
CA PRO A 382 -1.33 23.04 17.83
C PRO A 382 -0.46 23.91 16.91
N LEU A 383 0.87 23.76 17.03
CA LEU A 383 1.79 24.31 16.05
C LEU A 383 1.76 23.40 14.81
N ILE A 384 1.14 23.88 13.74
CA ILE A 384 1.08 23.18 12.46
C ILE A 384 2.15 23.74 11.53
N VAL A 385 3.00 22.87 11.00
CA VAL A 385 4.06 23.20 10.03
C VAL A 385 3.88 22.33 8.78
N ASP A 386 4.35 22.80 7.63
CA ASP A 386 4.27 22.09 6.35
C ASP A 386 2.86 21.58 6.01
N GLY A 387 1.83 22.39 6.36
CA GLY A 387 0.41 22.11 6.13
C GLY A 387 -0.21 21.08 7.07
N ASN A 388 0.50 20.00 7.41
CA ASN A 388 -0.09 18.83 8.07
C ASN A 388 0.69 18.28 9.29
N LYS A 389 1.90 18.77 9.55
CA LYS A 389 2.73 18.31 10.67
C LYS A 389 2.29 19.02 11.94
N GLN A 390 1.63 18.31 12.85
CA GLN A 390 1.33 18.82 14.18
C GLN A 390 2.56 18.61 15.08
N VAL A 391 3.36 19.66 15.22
CA VAL A 391 4.65 19.60 15.91
C VAL A 391 4.43 19.44 17.41
N LEU A 392 5.07 18.42 17.99
CA LEU A 392 5.04 18.11 19.41
C LEU A 392 6.33 18.51 20.10
N PHE A 393 7.47 18.36 19.42
CA PHE A 393 8.78 18.71 19.96
C PHE A 393 9.74 19.05 18.82
N THR A 394 10.63 20.00 19.02
CA THR A 394 11.80 20.20 18.14
C THR A 394 12.98 20.70 18.95
N ILE A 395 14.19 20.33 18.55
CA ILE A 395 15.44 20.82 19.13
C ILE A 395 16.54 20.89 18.07
N LYS A 396 17.31 21.99 18.08
CA LYS A 396 18.54 22.13 17.27
C LYS A 396 19.74 21.49 17.97
N SER A 397 20.70 21.01 17.20
CA SER A 397 21.96 20.52 17.76
C SER A 397 22.79 21.66 18.37
N ASN A 398 23.60 21.35 19.38
CA ASN A 398 24.57 22.28 19.97
C ASN A 398 23.97 23.61 20.49
N ILE A 399 22.82 23.57 21.15
CA ILE A 399 22.14 24.76 21.74
C ILE A 399 22.26 24.87 23.27
N ASN A 400 23.10 24.05 23.90
CA ASN A 400 23.26 23.98 25.36
C ASN A 400 21.96 23.60 26.09
N THR A 401 21.20 22.65 25.55
CA THR A 401 19.98 22.12 26.18
C THR A 401 19.93 20.61 26.02
N GLU A 402 19.77 19.86 27.12
CA GLU A 402 19.61 18.40 27.05
C GLU A 402 18.24 18.05 26.44
N ALA A 403 18.23 17.24 25.39
CA ALA A 403 17.04 16.87 24.64
C ALA A 403 16.04 16.10 25.50
N LEU A 404 16.49 15.15 26.34
CA LEU A 404 15.58 14.42 27.23
C LEU A 404 14.90 15.36 28.24
N SER A 405 15.66 16.30 28.81
CA SER A 405 15.07 17.24 29.78
C SER A 405 14.08 18.18 29.11
N ALA A 406 14.41 18.74 27.94
CA ALA A 406 13.51 19.62 27.19
C ALA A 406 12.24 18.89 26.71
N TYR A 407 12.35 17.59 26.44
CA TYR A 407 11.23 16.75 26.04
C TYR A 407 10.33 16.34 27.23
N SER A 408 10.94 15.90 28.34
CA SER A 408 10.22 15.28 29.45
C SER A 408 9.66 16.27 30.48
N VAL A 409 10.22 17.48 30.58
CA VAL A 409 9.80 18.48 31.57
C VAL A 409 8.89 19.50 30.91
N GLN A 410 7.75 19.78 31.55
CA GLN A 410 6.85 20.83 31.09
C GLN A 410 7.54 22.19 31.17
N GLN A 411 7.72 22.82 30.01
CA GLN A 411 8.39 24.12 29.86
C GLN A 411 7.58 24.98 28.89
N ASN A 412 7.38 26.25 29.24
CA ASN A 412 6.51 27.16 28.50
C ASN A 412 7.26 27.84 27.34
N TYR A 413 7.70 27.05 26.35
CA TYR A 413 8.26 27.58 25.11
C TYR A 413 7.15 28.15 24.24
N LYS A 414 7.14 29.47 24.01
CA LYS A 414 6.14 30.11 23.17
C LYS A 414 6.34 29.68 21.71
N ALA A 415 5.28 29.18 21.08
CA ALA A 415 5.26 28.96 19.65
C ALA A 415 5.43 30.32 18.92
N PRO A 416 6.32 30.41 17.92
CA PRO A 416 6.42 31.60 17.08
C PRO A 416 5.09 31.92 16.38
N THR A 417 4.75 33.20 16.29
CA THR A 417 3.50 33.65 15.65
C THR A 417 3.48 33.47 14.14
N ASP A 418 4.65 33.34 13.52
CA ASP A 418 4.85 33.15 12.08
C ASP A 418 4.77 31.68 11.64
N GLY A 419 4.57 30.74 12.57
CA GLY A 419 4.54 29.30 12.28
C GLY A 419 5.91 28.66 12.05
N SER A 420 7.01 29.39 12.27
CA SER A 420 8.36 28.85 12.15
C SER A 420 8.75 27.93 13.31
N LEU A 421 9.71 27.02 13.08
CA LEU A 421 10.25 26.14 14.11
C LEU A 421 11.37 26.83 14.92
N PRO A 422 11.16 27.11 16.22
CA PRO A 422 12.19 27.70 17.07
C PRO A 422 13.35 26.73 17.32
N PRO A 423 14.48 27.17 17.91
CA PRO A 423 15.60 26.28 18.24
C PRO A 423 15.22 25.16 19.22
N VAL A 424 14.27 25.41 20.10
CA VAL A 424 13.67 24.39 20.99
C VAL A 424 12.18 24.70 21.18
N TYR A 425 11.35 23.66 21.12
CA TYR A 425 9.93 23.73 21.41
C TYR A 425 9.44 22.39 21.94
N ARG A 426 8.50 22.45 22.87
CA ARG A 426 7.77 21.30 23.42
C ARG A 426 6.31 21.70 23.60
N SER A 427 5.42 20.91 23.03
CA SER A 427 3.98 21.10 23.16
C SER A 427 3.45 20.43 24.43
N ASP A 428 2.50 21.08 25.12
CA ASP A 428 1.77 20.47 26.24
C ASP A 428 0.89 19.29 25.78
N LEU A 429 0.66 19.16 24.47
CA LEU A 429 -0.04 18.02 23.87
C LEU A 429 0.68 16.68 24.10
N LEU A 430 1.98 16.71 24.44
CA LEU A 430 2.76 15.53 24.83
C LEU A 430 2.34 14.96 26.19
N ASP A 431 1.87 15.80 27.12
CA ASP A 431 1.50 15.38 28.48
C ASP A 431 0.24 14.51 28.48
N GLN A 432 -0.57 14.62 27.43
CA GLN A 432 -1.79 13.83 27.21
C GLN A 432 -1.78 13.16 25.84
N LEU A 433 -0.63 12.61 25.41
CA LEU A 433 -0.42 12.10 24.06
C LEU A 433 -1.52 11.14 23.58
N ALA A 434 -2.00 10.22 24.42
CA ALA A 434 -3.11 9.31 24.08
C ALA A 434 -4.40 10.05 23.69
N LEU A 435 -4.77 11.10 24.45
CA LEU A 435 -5.94 11.94 24.14
C LEU A 435 -5.69 12.80 22.91
N THR A 436 -4.48 13.38 22.78
CA THR A 436 -4.09 14.16 21.59
C THR A 436 -4.25 13.35 20.32
N VAL A 437 -3.81 12.09 20.31
CA VAL A 437 -3.94 11.18 19.15
C VAL A 437 -5.41 10.92 18.83
N LYS A 438 -6.22 10.55 19.84
CA LYS A 438 -7.66 10.29 19.66
C LYS A 438 -8.41 11.49 19.07
N GLN A 439 -8.10 12.70 19.54
CA GLN A 439 -8.82 13.90 19.12
C GLN A 439 -8.33 14.50 17.81
N SER A 440 -7.03 14.39 17.53
CA SER A 440 -6.46 14.90 16.28
C SER A 440 -6.80 14.01 15.07
N GLY A 441 -7.18 12.74 15.30
CA GLY A 441 -7.39 11.76 14.24
C GLY A 441 -6.08 11.33 13.54
N LYS A 442 -4.93 11.79 14.03
CA LYS A 442 -3.61 11.52 13.46
C LYS A 442 -3.15 10.12 13.86
N THR A 443 -2.85 9.27 12.88
CA THR A 443 -2.51 7.86 13.12
C THR A 443 -1.02 7.62 13.29
N ASN A 444 -0.15 8.55 12.88
CA ASN A 444 1.30 8.39 12.94
C ASN A 444 1.94 9.46 13.83
N ILE A 445 2.96 9.05 14.59
CA ILE A 445 3.96 9.97 15.15
C ILE A 445 5.29 9.74 14.46
N VAL A 446 5.92 10.82 14.03
CA VAL A 446 7.16 10.80 13.27
C VAL A 446 8.24 11.47 14.08
N ALA A 447 9.41 10.85 14.11
CA ALA A 447 10.64 11.41 14.64
C ALA A 447 11.60 11.60 13.46
N GLU A 448 12.11 12.82 13.29
CA GLU A 448 12.78 13.28 12.07
C GLU A 448 14.04 14.06 12.41
N MET A 449 15.15 13.71 11.76
CA MET A 449 16.43 14.41 11.82
C MET A 449 16.67 15.13 10.49
N GLU A 450 16.91 16.43 10.55
CA GLU A 450 17.08 17.29 9.37
C GLU A 450 18.48 17.89 9.34
N LYS A 451 19.07 17.93 8.14
CA LYS A 451 20.37 18.53 7.83
C LYS A 451 20.21 19.40 6.60
N ASP A 452 20.64 20.66 6.66
CA ASP A 452 20.49 21.63 5.56
C ASP A 452 19.04 21.68 5.00
N ASP A 453 18.05 21.73 5.90
CA ASP A 453 16.61 21.71 5.60
C ASP A 453 16.11 20.49 4.79
N ARG A 454 16.86 19.37 4.83
CA ARG A 454 16.48 18.10 4.23
C ARG A 454 16.45 17.00 5.27
N VAL A 455 15.55 16.03 5.09
CA VAL A 455 15.45 14.87 5.98
C VAL A 455 16.68 13.97 5.81
N GLY A 456 17.52 13.90 6.83
CA GLY A 456 18.68 13.02 6.89
C GLY A 456 18.34 11.63 7.45
N ALA A 457 17.46 11.58 8.45
CA ALA A 457 16.89 10.35 8.98
C ALA A 457 15.45 10.53 9.47
N ARG A 458 14.63 9.48 9.40
CA ARG A 458 13.24 9.48 9.85
C ARG A 458 12.86 8.12 10.42
N MET A 459 12.05 8.12 11.47
CA MET A 459 11.30 6.94 11.92
C MET A 459 9.82 7.28 12.08
N VAL A 460 8.98 6.39 11.58
CA VAL A 460 7.52 6.52 11.59
C VAL A 460 6.95 5.46 12.52
N PHE A 461 6.09 5.88 13.44
CA PHE A 461 5.47 4.99 14.41
C PHE A 461 3.94 5.04 14.30
N ASP A 462 3.32 3.86 14.36
CA ASP A 462 1.87 3.68 14.33
C ASP A 462 1.26 3.83 15.72
N LEU A 463 0.25 4.70 15.80
CA LEU A 463 -0.53 5.00 16.98
C LEU A 463 -2.01 4.59 16.87
N SER A 464 -2.40 3.96 15.76
CA SER A 464 -3.78 3.52 15.49
C SER A 464 -4.24 2.38 16.41
N GLU A 465 -3.31 1.52 16.85
CA GLU A 465 -3.61 0.44 17.78
C GLU A 465 -3.22 0.78 19.23
N LYS A 466 -4.05 0.29 20.18
CA LYS A 466 -3.83 0.42 21.63
C LYS A 466 -3.54 1.87 22.04
N THR A 467 -4.32 2.81 21.51
CA THR A 467 -4.10 4.26 21.69
C THR A 467 -4.14 4.66 23.18
N ASP A 468 -4.97 3.99 23.99
CA ASP A 468 -5.06 4.21 25.45
C ASP A 468 -3.80 3.81 26.23
N GLU A 469 -2.94 2.97 25.65
CA GLU A 469 -1.69 2.54 26.28
C GLU A 469 -0.52 3.46 25.93
N ILE A 470 -0.72 4.48 25.08
CA ILE A 470 0.34 5.39 24.65
C ILE A 470 0.72 6.33 25.80
N THR A 471 2.01 6.41 26.09
CA THR A 471 2.61 7.30 27.08
C THR A 471 3.66 8.19 26.43
N LEU A 472 4.10 9.21 27.17
CA LEU A 472 5.22 10.08 26.79
C LEU A 472 6.49 9.30 26.40
N MET A 473 6.68 8.08 26.90
CA MET A 473 7.93 7.33 26.72
C MET A 473 7.83 6.14 25.76
N ASN A 474 6.65 5.53 25.60
CA ASN A 474 6.52 4.24 24.90
C ASN A 474 6.05 4.35 23.43
N TRP A 475 5.66 5.54 22.94
CA TRP A 475 5.36 5.73 21.52
C TRP A 475 6.61 5.44 20.67
N PHE A 476 7.79 5.79 21.20
CA PHE A 476 9.09 5.46 20.62
C PHE A 476 9.47 4.03 21.01
N SER A 477 8.76 3.06 20.46
CA SER A 477 8.99 1.64 20.70
C SER A 477 9.06 0.87 19.39
N ARG A 478 9.85 -0.20 19.42
CA ARG A 478 10.03 -1.07 18.25
C ARG A 478 8.72 -1.69 17.77
N SER A 479 7.82 -2.05 18.68
CA SER A 479 6.52 -2.63 18.35
C SER A 479 5.61 -1.69 17.57
N ARG A 480 5.88 -0.38 17.61
CA ARG A 480 5.11 0.64 16.89
C ARG A 480 5.83 1.13 15.63
N LEU A 481 7.10 0.74 15.40
CA LEU A 481 7.87 1.21 14.25
C LEU A 481 7.30 0.62 12.95
N VAL A 482 6.88 1.51 12.03
CA VAL A 482 6.34 1.14 10.72
C VAL A 482 7.44 1.20 9.65
N SER A 483 8.19 2.29 9.63
CA SER A 483 9.21 2.52 8.60
C SER A 483 10.35 3.41 9.11
N SER A 484 11.48 3.33 8.42
CA SER A 484 12.69 4.09 8.76
C SER A 484 13.51 4.47 7.52
N TYR A 485 14.17 5.62 7.59
CA TYR A 485 15.02 6.21 6.55
C TYR A 485 16.33 6.70 7.19
N PRO A 486 17.52 6.44 6.61
CA PRO A 486 17.77 6.11 5.21
C PRO A 486 17.58 4.63 4.85
N PHE A 487 17.61 3.72 5.82
CA PHE A 487 17.39 2.29 5.58
C PHE A 487 16.34 1.74 6.55
N ASN A 488 15.69 0.65 6.15
CA ASN A 488 14.70 0.00 7.00
C ASN A 488 15.41 -0.78 8.11
N ILE A 489 15.00 -0.51 9.34
CA ILE A 489 15.31 -1.37 10.48
C ILE A 489 14.49 -2.65 10.32
N ASP A 490 15.20 -3.76 10.19
CA ASP A 490 14.58 -5.07 10.00
C ASP A 490 13.80 -5.48 11.27
N PRO A 491 12.50 -5.85 11.14
CA PRO A 491 11.68 -6.30 12.26
C PRO A 491 12.25 -7.48 13.04
N LYS A 492 13.19 -8.25 12.48
CA LYS A 492 13.90 -9.36 13.13
C LYS A 492 15.30 -9.00 13.66
N GLN A 493 15.83 -7.82 13.35
CA GLN A 493 17.16 -7.39 13.79
C GLN A 493 17.22 -7.32 15.33
N SER A 494 18.21 -7.95 15.97
CA SER A 494 18.39 -7.77 17.42
C SER A 494 18.85 -6.35 17.74
N MET A 495 18.34 -5.79 18.84
CA MET A 495 18.60 -4.41 19.28
C MET A 495 18.88 -4.38 20.79
N ASN A 496 19.98 -3.76 21.18
CA ASN A 496 20.32 -3.57 22.60
C ASN A 496 19.60 -2.35 23.21
N TYR A 497 19.26 -1.34 22.40
CA TYR A 497 18.45 -0.20 22.83
C TYR A 497 17.45 0.21 21.76
N PHE A 498 16.21 0.44 22.16
CA PHE A 498 15.17 1.09 21.36
C PHE A 498 14.24 1.86 22.30
N SER A 499 14.67 3.03 22.78
CA SER A 499 13.88 3.80 23.75
C SER A 499 14.34 5.26 23.83
N ILE A 500 13.46 6.13 24.33
CA ILE A 500 13.78 7.55 24.61
C ILE A 500 14.87 7.67 25.67
N ASN A 501 14.79 6.87 26.75
CA ASN A 501 15.79 6.88 27.81
C ASN A 501 17.17 6.41 27.33
N GLY A 502 17.19 5.50 26.35
CA GLY A 502 18.40 4.95 25.74
C GLY A 502 19.42 4.45 26.77
N ASP A 503 20.69 4.77 26.54
CA ASP A 503 21.79 4.46 27.46
C ASP A 503 22.01 5.64 28.41
N ALA A 504 21.41 5.53 29.60
CA ALA A 504 21.42 6.60 30.59
C ALA A 504 22.81 6.96 31.14
N PRO A 505 23.69 5.99 31.50
CA PRO A 505 25.07 6.29 31.88
C PRO A 505 25.83 7.11 30.83
N LEU A 506 25.66 6.80 29.54
CA LEU A 506 26.29 7.54 28.45
C LEU A 506 25.51 8.77 28.00
N LYS A 507 24.32 9.04 28.58
CA LYS A 507 23.36 10.07 28.14
C LYS A 507 23.08 10.03 26.63
N ARG A 508 23.02 8.83 26.06
CA ARG A 508 22.57 8.58 24.69
C ARG A 508 21.05 8.36 24.72
N ARG A 509 20.30 9.37 24.32
CA ARG A 509 18.83 9.46 24.34
C ARG A 509 18.25 9.19 22.97
N PHE A 510 16.93 8.97 22.93
CA PHE A 510 16.20 8.62 21.70
C PHE A 510 17.00 7.60 20.88
N LEU A 511 17.40 6.50 21.53
CA LEU A 511 18.43 5.62 21.02
C LEU A 511 17.80 4.43 20.31
N ALA A 512 18.20 4.23 19.05
CA ALA A 512 17.90 3.02 18.29
C ALA A 512 19.24 2.36 17.91
N SER A 513 19.68 1.40 18.72
CA SER A 513 20.98 0.74 18.62
C SER A 513 20.83 -0.77 18.41
N PHE A 514 21.65 -1.33 17.53
CA PHE A 514 21.67 -2.76 17.23
C PHE A 514 22.55 -3.52 18.23
N SER A 515 23.77 -3.05 18.46
CA SER A 515 24.75 -3.71 19.33
C SER A 515 25.86 -2.78 19.78
N TYR A 516 26.40 -3.04 20.98
CA TYR A 516 27.67 -2.46 21.44
C TYR A 516 28.82 -3.42 21.24
N GLY A 517 29.97 -2.89 20.83
CA GLY A 517 31.17 -3.68 20.59
C GLY A 517 32.46 -2.87 20.74
N SER A 518 32.46 -1.84 21.61
CA SER A 518 33.36 -0.68 21.63
C SER A 518 33.05 0.36 20.55
N CYS A 519 33.51 1.60 20.71
CA CYS A 519 33.21 2.71 19.81
C CYS A 519 33.43 2.39 18.32
N VAL A 520 34.41 1.56 17.98
CA VAL A 520 34.70 1.19 16.59
C VAL A 520 33.69 0.22 15.98
N ASN A 521 33.02 -0.59 16.83
CA ASN A 521 32.05 -1.60 16.42
C ASN A 521 30.61 -1.28 16.85
N ASP A 522 30.35 -0.11 17.43
CA ASP A 522 28.99 0.32 17.75
C ASP A 522 28.16 0.36 16.47
N ARG A 523 27.03 -0.34 16.48
CA ARG A 523 26.09 -0.41 15.35
C ARG A 523 24.72 0.07 15.81
N GLY A 524 24.14 0.99 15.07
CA GLY A 524 22.82 1.53 15.36
C GLY A 524 22.26 2.31 14.18
N PHE A 525 21.03 2.76 14.35
CA PHE A 525 20.32 3.59 13.39
C PHE A 525 20.47 5.07 13.71
N TRP A 526 20.19 5.50 14.95
CA TRP A 526 20.38 6.89 15.37
C TRP A 526 20.59 7.03 16.87
N MET A 527 21.00 8.24 17.28
CA MET A 527 21.24 8.61 18.68
C MET A 527 21.17 10.12 18.88
N VAL A 528 20.61 10.56 20.01
CA VAL A 528 20.69 11.94 20.51
C VAL A 528 21.60 11.97 21.74
N SER A 529 22.76 12.62 21.66
CA SER A 529 23.71 12.69 22.78
C SER A 529 23.51 13.96 23.60
N ASP A 530 23.11 13.81 24.86
CA ASP A 530 22.90 14.92 25.81
C ASP A 530 24.19 15.33 26.56
N LYS A 531 25.33 14.72 26.23
CA LYS A 531 26.65 15.14 26.69
C LYS A 531 27.72 14.84 25.65
N ARG A 532 28.93 15.36 25.89
CA ARG A 532 30.11 14.96 25.12
C ARG A 532 30.37 13.47 25.31
N ASP A 533 30.30 12.72 24.21
CA ASP A 533 30.38 11.26 24.23
C ASP A 533 31.85 10.78 24.33
N GLY A 534 32.06 9.56 24.80
CA GLY A 534 33.41 8.96 24.84
C GLY A 534 33.93 8.54 23.47
N CYS A 535 33.05 8.31 22.51
CA CYS A 535 33.39 7.85 21.17
C CYS A 535 33.74 9.01 20.24
N THR A 536 34.85 8.87 19.52
CA THR A 536 35.35 9.89 18.59
C THR A 536 34.33 10.23 17.50
N TRP A 537 33.65 9.22 16.95
CA TRP A 537 32.62 9.42 15.93
C TRP A 537 31.40 10.16 16.47
N ALA A 538 31.10 10.14 17.77
CA ALA A 538 30.01 10.96 18.30
C ALA A 538 30.50 12.40 18.58
N ASN A 539 31.78 12.54 18.94
CA ASN A 539 32.42 13.83 19.20
C ASN A 539 32.65 14.70 17.96
N GLU A 540 32.73 14.12 16.77
CA GLU A 540 32.82 14.88 15.51
C GLU A 540 31.59 15.79 15.30
N GLY A 541 30.42 15.43 15.83
CA GLY A 541 29.22 16.28 15.82
C GLY A 541 29.15 17.31 16.96
N TRP A 542 30.07 17.24 17.93
CA TRP A 542 30.08 18.10 19.12
C TRP A 542 30.79 19.43 18.85
N LYS A 543 30.01 20.51 18.81
CA LYS A 543 30.45 21.90 18.62
C LYS A 543 30.45 22.70 19.93
N GLY A 544 30.70 22.03 21.06
CA GLY A 544 30.88 22.66 22.38
C GLY A 544 29.70 22.53 23.34
N SER A 545 28.53 22.05 22.90
CA SER A 545 27.34 21.96 23.74
C SER A 545 26.38 20.84 23.30
N ALA A 546 25.45 20.46 24.17
CA ALA A 546 24.41 19.46 23.87
C ALA A 546 23.22 20.10 23.10
N PRO A 547 22.42 19.30 22.35
CA PRO A 547 22.63 17.89 22.05
C PRO A 547 23.40 17.68 20.75
N VAL A 548 24.00 16.49 20.55
CA VAL A 548 24.46 16.02 19.23
C VAL A 548 23.40 15.10 18.65
N LEU A 549 23.04 15.34 17.39
CA LEU A 549 22.04 14.57 16.66
C LEU A 549 22.77 13.73 15.61
N ALA A 550 22.83 12.41 15.83
CA ALA A 550 23.60 11.51 14.98
C ALA A 550 22.72 10.40 14.42
N TYR A 551 22.91 10.06 13.14
CA TYR A 551 22.26 8.94 12.49
C TYR A 551 23.23 8.19 11.59
N ASN A 552 22.96 6.91 11.35
CA ASN A 552 23.75 6.08 10.48
C ASN A 552 23.19 6.12 9.06
N ARG A 553 24.05 6.37 8.08
CA ARG A 553 23.66 6.37 6.66
C ARG A 553 23.52 4.96 6.09
N TYR A 554 24.17 3.96 6.69
CA TYR A 554 24.27 2.63 6.10
C TYR A 554 23.88 1.52 7.08
N ARG A 555 22.96 0.65 6.67
CA ARG A 555 22.42 -0.46 7.50
C ARG A 555 23.48 -1.35 8.13
N THR A 556 24.55 -1.63 7.37
CA THR A 556 25.59 -2.59 7.74
C THR A 556 26.87 -1.94 8.26
N ALA A 557 27.03 -0.62 8.13
CA ALA A 557 28.19 0.09 8.66
C ALA A 557 28.12 0.22 10.18
N THR A 558 29.28 0.33 10.81
CA THR A 558 29.38 0.80 12.20
C THR A 558 29.13 2.31 12.23
N LEU A 559 28.75 2.85 13.38
CA LEU A 559 28.58 4.29 13.55
C LEU A 559 29.88 5.03 13.24
N ARG A 560 31.05 4.43 13.48
CA ARG A 560 32.33 5.04 13.11
C ARG A 560 32.48 5.34 11.62
N SER A 561 32.00 4.47 10.73
CA SER A 561 32.15 4.66 9.28
C SER A 561 30.89 5.20 8.60
N GLY A 562 29.74 5.04 9.24
CA GLY A 562 28.45 5.39 8.64
C GLY A 562 27.75 6.62 9.24
N VAL A 563 28.24 7.18 10.35
CA VAL A 563 27.57 8.32 11.00
C VAL A 563 27.51 9.55 10.09
N ASP A 564 26.42 10.28 10.23
CA ASP A 564 26.24 11.66 9.79
C ASP A 564 25.48 12.42 10.90
N TYR A 565 25.49 13.75 10.82
CA TYR A 565 24.95 14.62 11.86
C TYR A 565 23.86 15.52 11.32
N ALA A 566 22.80 15.67 12.12
CA ALA A 566 21.68 16.55 11.83
C ALA A 566 21.80 17.88 12.58
N ASP A 567 21.19 18.92 11.99
CA ASP A 567 21.07 20.24 12.59
C ASP A 567 19.85 20.34 13.49
N ARG A 568 18.81 19.55 13.22
CA ARG A 568 17.53 19.59 13.93
C ARG A 568 16.93 18.20 14.11
N PHE A 569 16.29 18.00 15.26
CA PHE A 569 15.46 16.84 15.57
C PHE A 569 14.04 17.29 15.88
N THR A 570 13.05 16.75 15.18
CA THR A 570 11.64 17.15 15.27
C THR A 570 10.76 15.91 15.47
N ILE A 571 9.74 16.04 16.34
CA ILE A 571 8.71 15.04 16.59
C ILE A 571 7.35 15.67 16.30
N TYR A 572 6.54 15.02 15.47
CA TYR A 572 5.24 15.54 15.06
C TYR A 572 4.21 14.43 14.81
N LEU A 573 2.93 14.76 14.97
CA LEU A 573 1.80 13.93 14.56
C LEU A 573 1.39 14.23 13.12
N THR A 574 1.06 13.18 12.37
CA THR A 574 0.56 13.27 11.00
C THR A 574 -0.36 12.08 10.67
N ASP A 575 -1.31 12.29 9.78
CA ASP A 575 -2.21 11.28 9.18
C ASP A 575 -1.65 10.74 7.86
N SER A 576 -0.73 11.49 7.25
CA SER A 576 0.00 11.08 6.05
C SER A 576 1.50 11.29 6.24
N VAL A 577 2.29 10.29 5.86
CA VAL A 577 3.74 10.41 5.79
C VAL A 577 4.12 10.33 4.32
N THR A 578 4.71 11.40 3.78
CA THR A 578 5.29 11.38 2.44
C THR A 578 6.38 10.30 2.40
N GLU A 579 6.25 9.33 1.51
CA GLU A 579 7.26 8.30 1.34
C GLU A 579 8.55 8.92 0.79
N LEU A 580 9.55 9.11 1.65
CA LEU A 580 10.89 9.56 1.25
C LEU A 580 11.63 8.54 0.34
N ARG A 581 11.03 7.37 0.11
CA ARG A 581 11.55 6.25 -0.69
C ARG A 581 10.97 6.17 -2.10
N GLU A 582 9.95 6.94 -2.46
CA GLU A 582 9.32 6.83 -3.80
C GLU A 582 10.35 6.99 -4.94
N GLU A 583 11.35 7.86 -4.77
CA GLU A 583 12.41 8.06 -5.77
C GLU A 583 13.39 6.87 -5.90
N PHE A 584 13.59 6.08 -4.83
CA PHE A 584 14.62 5.02 -4.75
C PHE A 584 14.05 3.60 -4.88
N ASN A 585 12.76 3.42 -4.61
CA ASN A 585 11.98 2.22 -4.91
C ASN A 585 11.41 2.21 -6.33
N ARG A 586 11.57 3.32 -7.08
CA ARG A 586 11.08 3.40 -8.45
C ARG A 586 11.81 2.40 -9.33
N THR A 587 11.05 1.57 -10.04
CA THR A 587 11.56 0.77 -11.15
C THR A 587 12.15 1.71 -12.21
N VAL A 588 13.47 1.66 -12.38
CA VAL A 588 14.16 2.41 -13.42
C VAL A 588 14.29 1.50 -14.63
N MET A 589 13.46 1.74 -15.64
CA MET A 589 13.60 1.09 -16.93
C MET A 589 14.63 1.84 -17.77
N PHE A 590 15.53 1.12 -18.43
CA PHE A 590 16.42 1.66 -19.45
C PHE A 590 16.39 0.73 -20.66
N GLU A 591 16.61 1.29 -21.86
CA GLU A 591 16.51 0.56 -23.13
C GLU A 591 15.15 -0.15 -23.35
N ASN A 592 14.08 0.40 -22.77
CA ASN A 592 12.67 -0.02 -22.85
C ASN A 592 12.30 -1.34 -22.17
N ASP A 593 13.22 -2.30 -21.99
CA ASP A 593 12.91 -3.63 -21.47
C ASP A 593 13.80 -4.08 -20.30
N LYS A 594 14.80 -3.29 -19.92
CA LYS A 594 15.74 -3.63 -18.84
C LYS A 594 15.44 -2.83 -17.59
N GLN A 595 15.21 -3.52 -16.47
CA GLN A 595 15.07 -2.89 -15.17
C GLN A 595 16.43 -2.75 -14.51
N LEU A 596 16.95 -1.52 -14.45
CA LEU A 596 18.27 -1.24 -13.92
C LEU A 596 18.33 -1.47 -12.40
N LEU A 597 19.32 -2.26 -11.99
CA LEU A 597 19.62 -2.48 -10.58
C LEU A 597 20.93 -1.83 -10.15
N PHE A 598 21.96 -1.84 -10.99
CA PHE A 598 23.27 -1.28 -10.64
C PHE A 598 24.01 -0.81 -11.88
N THR A 599 24.75 0.29 -11.79
CA THR A 599 25.78 0.62 -12.77
C THR A 599 26.95 1.33 -12.10
N ILE A 600 28.15 1.09 -12.61
CA ILE A 600 29.37 1.77 -12.19
C ILE A 600 30.34 1.89 -13.38
N VAL A 601 30.96 3.06 -13.53
CA VAL A 601 32.08 3.30 -14.47
C VAL A 601 33.42 3.14 -13.74
N PRO A 602 34.52 2.82 -14.43
CA PRO A 602 35.80 2.59 -13.78
C PRO A 602 36.38 3.89 -13.20
N ASN A 603 37.24 3.77 -12.18
CA ASN A 603 38.01 4.86 -11.57
C ASN A 603 37.19 5.98 -10.89
N VAL A 604 35.96 5.71 -10.43
CA VAL A 604 35.09 6.65 -9.70
C VAL A 604 35.43 6.83 -8.21
N GLN A 605 36.53 6.26 -7.73
CA GLN A 605 36.96 6.27 -6.32
C GLN A 605 36.04 5.49 -5.37
N LEU A 606 35.13 4.69 -5.92
CA LEU A 606 34.24 3.83 -5.17
C LEU A 606 34.55 2.36 -5.47
N LYS A 607 34.49 1.51 -4.45
CA LYS A 607 34.62 0.06 -4.62
C LYS A 607 33.30 -0.48 -5.14
N ALA A 608 33.30 -1.22 -6.24
CA ALA A 608 32.11 -1.73 -6.88
C ALA A 608 31.33 -2.68 -5.95
N LEU A 609 32.01 -3.59 -5.24
CA LEU A 609 31.32 -4.53 -4.37
C LEU A 609 30.70 -3.82 -3.15
N GLU A 610 31.44 -2.89 -2.55
CA GLU A 610 30.96 -2.09 -1.43
C GLU A 610 29.72 -1.28 -1.87
N THR A 611 29.79 -0.62 -3.03
CA THR A 611 28.68 0.16 -3.59
C THR A 611 27.47 -0.73 -3.89
N PHE A 612 27.67 -1.95 -4.38
CA PHE A 612 26.58 -2.89 -4.64
C PHE A 612 25.90 -3.38 -3.34
N LYS A 613 26.71 -3.73 -2.32
CA LYS A 613 26.23 -4.30 -1.06
C LYS A 613 25.57 -3.28 -0.15
N HIS A 614 26.12 -2.07 -0.09
CA HIS A 614 25.71 -1.03 0.84
C HIS A 614 24.71 -0.08 0.18
N GLN A 615 23.54 0.07 0.80
CA GLN A 615 22.48 0.95 0.34
C GLN A 615 22.97 2.41 0.31
N GLN A 616 22.82 3.09 -0.82
CA GLN A 616 23.24 4.48 -1.02
C GLN A 616 22.27 5.22 -1.95
N ASN A 617 22.00 6.49 -1.65
CA ASN A 617 21.02 7.34 -2.33
C ASN A 617 21.58 7.96 -3.62
N TYR A 618 21.96 7.15 -4.60
CA TYR A 618 22.35 7.65 -5.92
C TYR A 618 21.10 7.97 -6.74
N LYS A 619 20.88 9.26 -7.03
CA LYS A 619 19.74 9.69 -7.84
C LYS A 619 19.96 9.35 -9.30
N MET A 620 18.88 8.93 -9.96
CA MET A 620 18.82 8.90 -11.41
C MET A 620 18.76 10.31 -11.99
N PRO A 621 19.54 10.62 -13.04
CA PRO A 621 19.36 11.82 -13.83
C PRO A 621 17.93 11.95 -14.36
N ALA A 622 17.38 13.15 -14.37
CA ALA A 622 16.00 13.40 -14.81
C ALA A 622 15.79 13.10 -16.30
N ASP A 623 16.86 13.09 -17.10
CA ASP A 623 16.86 12.76 -18.53
C ASP A 623 16.89 11.25 -18.81
N GLY A 624 16.93 10.40 -17.78
CA GLY A 624 16.96 8.95 -17.91
C GLY A 624 18.32 8.39 -18.35
N SER A 625 19.36 9.22 -18.46
CA SER A 625 20.71 8.76 -18.78
C SER A 625 21.34 7.96 -17.64
N LEU A 626 22.20 6.99 -17.97
CA LEU A 626 22.88 6.19 -16.96
C LEU A 626 23.97 7.02 -16.23
N PRO A 627 23.82 7.29 -14.93
CA PRO A 627 24.83 8.04 -14.17
C PRO A 627 26.13 7.24 -14.04
N PRO A 628 27.27 7.88 -13.67
CA PRO A 628 28.52 7.18 -13.43
C PRO A 628 28.40 6.06 -12.39
N VAL A 629 27.53 6.23 -11.40
CA VAL A 629 27.21 5.25 -10.36
C VAL A 629 25.72 5.30 -10.05
N TYR A 630 25.08 4.13 -9.98
CA TYR A 630 23.74 3.98 -9.46
C TYR A 630 23.56 2.59 -8.85
N ARG A 631 22.74 2.52 -7.81
CA ARG A 631 22.40 1.28 -7.12
C ARG A 631 20.95 1.36 -6.65
N SER A 632 20.11 0.44 -7.12
CA SER A 632 18.69 0.37 -6.77
C SER A 632 18.48 -0.34 -5.42
N ASP A 633 17.49 0.13 -4.66
CA ASP A 633 17.05 -0.50 -3.42
C ASP A 633 16.37 -1.86 -3.64
N LEU A 634 15.94 -2.13 -4.88
CA LEU A 634 15.40 -3.43 -5.26
C LEU A 634 16.41 -4.58 -5.12
N ILE A 635 17.72 -4.28 -5.04
CA ILE A 635 18.76 -5.27 -4.70
C ILE A 635 18.63 -5.76 -3.24
N ASP A 636 18.10 -4.95 -2.32
CA ASP A 636 17.84 -5.39 -0.94
C ASP A 636 16.61 -6.29 -0.83
N GLU A 637 15.76 -6.27 -1.85
CA GLU A 637 14.45 -6.93 -1.88
C GLU A 637 14.29 -7.81 -3.12
N LEU A 638 15.38 -8.45 -3.58
CA LEU A 638 15.43 -9.22 -4.83
C LEU A 638 14.24 -10.19 -5.02
N PRO A 639 13.80 -11.00 -4.03
CA PRO A 639 12.61 -11.83 -4.19
C PRO A 639 11.36 -11.04 -4.57
N ARG A 640 11.14 -9.87 -3.96
CA ARG A 640 10.01 -9.00 -4.25
C ARG A 640 10.17 -8.34 -5.61
N ALA A 641 11.36 -7.82 -5.92
CA ALA A 641 11.65 -7.17 -7.20
C ALA A 641 11.41 -8.11 -8.40
N VAL A 642 11.85 -9.37 -8.30
CA VAL A 642 11.63 -10.39 -9.33
C VAL A 642 10.14 -10.73 -9.48
N ARG A 643 9.40 -10.92 -8.37
CA ARG A 643 7.95 -11.21 -8.44
C ARG A 643 7.14 -10.05 -9.02
N GLN A 644 7.46 -8.83 -8.64
CA GLN A 644 6.73 -7.64 -9.10
C GLN A 644 7.00 -7.32 -10.57
N SER A 645 8.24 -7.50 -11.02
CA SER A 645 8.61 -7.27 -12.41
C SER A 645 8.16 -8.40 -13.34
N GLY A 646 8.01 -9.61 -12.82
CA GLY A 646 7.80 -10.83 -13.62
C GLY A 646 9.03 -11.21 -14.45
N MET A 647 10.17 -10.56 -14.23
CA MET A 647 11.39 -10.77 -15.01
C MET A 647 12.14 -12.03 -14.57
N THR A 648 12.52 -12.87 -15.53
CA THR A 648 13.09 -14.20 -15.23
C THR A 648 14.62 -14.26 -15.22
N LYS A 649 15.31 -13.20 -15.66
CA LYS A 649 16.77 -13.14 -15.77
C LYS A 649 17.35 -11.93 -15.04
N MET A 650 18.47 -12.14 -14.36
CA MET A 650 19.33 -11.08 -13.85
C MET A 650 20.65 -11.12 -14.61
N VAL A 651 21.06 -9.99 -15.20
CA VAL A 651 22.15 -9.93 -16.17
C VAL A 651 23.25 -9.01 -15.66
N VAL A 652 24.50 -9.47 -15.77
CA VAL A 652 25.71 -8.67 -15.57
C VAL A 652 26.31 -8.37 -16.93
N GLU A 653 26.38 -7.09 -17.28
CA GLU A 653 26.80 -6.60 -18.60
C GLU A 653 27.96 -5.62 -18.47
N MET A 654 28.98 -5.78 -19.29
CA MET A 654 30.09 -4.84 -19.45
C MET A 654 30.03 -4.22 -20.83
N ARG A 655 30.17 -2.89 -20.88
CA ARG A 655 30.18 -2.12 -22.13
C ARG A 655 31.50 -1.41 -22.37
N LYS A 656 31.89 -1.32 -23.64
CA LYS A 656 32.96 -0.46 -24.13
C LYS A 656 32.46 0.32 -25.33
N ASP A 657 32.66 1.64 -25.36
CA ASP A 657 32.15 2.51 -26.43
C ASP A 657 30.64 2.29 -26.69
N ASN A 658 29.85 2.15 -25.61
CA ASN A 658 28.43 1.80 -25.59
C ASN A 658 28.03 0.43 -26.20
N LYS A 659 28.99 -0.41 -26.61
CA LYS A 659 28.73 -1.77 -27.12
C LYS A 659 28.94 -2.81 -26.02
N VAL A 660 28.09 -3.84 -26.00
CA VAL A 660 28.25 -5.00 -25.09
C VAL A 660 29.52 -5.75 -25.49
N VAL A 661 30.45 -5.88 -24.55
CA VAL A 661 31.72 -6.61 -24.77
C VAL A 661 31.85 -7.87 -23.93
N SER A 662 31.08 -7.95 -22.83
CA SER A 662 30.95 -9.15 -22.01
C SER A 662 29.59 -9.11 -21.31
N GLN A 663 28.94 -10.27 -21.21
CA GLN A 663 27.63 -10.38 -20.56
C GLN A 663 27.44 -11.77 -19.97
N VAL A 664 26.83 -11.87 -18.79
CA VAL A 664 26.46 -13.13 -18.12
C VAL A 664 25.04 -13.01 -17.59
N ALA A 665 24.19 -13.97 -17.92
CA ALA A 665 22.81 -14.01 -17.44
C ALA A 665 22.58 -15.15 -16.46
N PHE A 666 21.76 -14.85 -15.46
CA PHE A 666 21.38 -15.75 -14.38
C PHE A 666 19.86 -15.93 -14.35
N ASP A 667 19.41 -17.16 -14.20
CA ASP A 667 18.01 -17.50 -13.97
C ASP A 667 17.61 -17.22 -12.52
N VAL A 668 16.69 -16.26 -12.37
CA VAL A 668 16.14 -15.84 -11.08
C VAL A 668 14.67 -16.25 -10.92
N SER A 669 14.12 -17.01 -11.89
CA SER A 669 12.73 -17.49 -11.84
C SER A 669 12.53 -18.73 -10.97
N THR A 670 13.61 -19.44 -10.65
CA THR A 670 13.59 -20.64 -9.79
C THR A 670 13.97 -20.28 -8.36
N ASP A 671 13.32 -20.89 -7.36
CA ASP A 671 13.59 -20.64 -5.93
C ASP A 671 13.65 -19.13 -5.58
N THR A 672 12.76 -18.32 -6.16
CA THR A 672 12.75 -16.85 -6.03
C THR A 672 12.74 -16.38 -4.58
N ASP A 673 12.05 -17.11 -3.71
CA ASP A 673 11.89 -16.82 -2.29
C ASP A 673 13.21 -16.91 -1.50
N LYS A 674 14.17 -17.66 -2.03
CA LYS A 674 15.50 -17.83 -1.44
C LYS A 674 16.50 -16.84 -2.01
N LEU A 675 16.16 -16.01 -2.99
CA LEU A 675 17.10 -15.05 -3.57
C LEU A 675 17.63 -14.09 -2.50
N ASP A 676 18.95 -13.93 -2.46
CA ASP A 676 19.64 -12.94 -1.66
C ASP A 676 20.69 -12.22 -2.52
N LYS A 677 21.44 -11.28 -1.94
CA LYS A 677 22.44 -10.47 -2.66
C LYS A 677 23.63 -11.25 -3.19
N GLU A 678 23.86 -12.47 -2.74
CA GLU A 678 25.02 -13.29 -3.11
C GLU A 678 24.63 -14.44 -4.04
N ASN A 679 23.53 -15.13 -3.76
CA ASN A 679 23.20 -16.40 -4.40
C ASN A 679 22.63 -16.26 -5.82
N TRP A 680 22.15 -15.07 -6.20
CA TRP A 680 21.71 -14.79 -7.57
C TRP A 680 22.87 -14.93 -8.55
N PHE A 681 24.08 -14.54 -8.12
CA PHE A 681 25.33 -14.66 -8.87
C PHE A 681 26.00 -16.00 -8.54
N SER A 682 25.39 -17.09 -9.01
CA SER A 682 25.90 -18.44 -8.73
C SER A 682 25.86 -19.33 -9.96
N LEU A 683 26.71 -20.36 -9.94
CA LEU A 683 26.81 -21.35 -11.00
C LEU A 683 25.48 -22.10 -11.23
N LEU A 684 24.72 -22.34 -10.15
CA LEU A 684 23.41 -22.99 -10.21
C LEU A 684 22.40 -22.19 -11.03
N ARG A 685 22.53 -20.86 -11.01
CA ARG A 685 21.65 -19.94 -11.72
C ARG A 685 22.21 -19.54 -13.09
N LEU A 686 23.43 -19.93 -13.46
CA LEU A 686 24.02 -19.56 -14.75
C LEU A 686 23.14 -20.02 -15.92
N TYR A 687 22.62 -19.06 -16.68
CA TYR A 687 21.76 -19.28 -17.84
C TYR A 687 22.55 -19.20 -19.15
N SER A 688 23.23 -18.09 -19.40
CA SER A 688 23.98 -17.86 -20.65
C SER A 688 25.10 -16.82 -20.48
N SER A 689 25.96 -16.70 -21.48
CA SER A 689 27.14 -15.81 -21.49
C SER A 689 27.60 -15.42 -22.90
N TYR A 690 28.18 -14.22 -23.02
CA TYR A 690 28.76 -13.61 -24.23
C TYR A 690 30.12 -12.98 -23.90
N PRO A 691 31.18 -13.15 -24.72
CA PRO A 691 31.16 -13.54 -26.14
C PRO A 691 31.19 -15.04 -26.43
N TYR A 692 31.51 -15.89 -25.46
CA TYR A 692 31.56 -17.34 -25.62
C TYR A 692 30.82 -18.04 -24.48
N PRO A 693 30.29 -19.26 -24.70
CA PRO A 693 29.59 -19.98 -23.66
C PRO A 693 30.55 -20.45 -22.56
N ILE A 694 30.12 -20.25 -21.31
CA ILE A 694 30.81 -20.70 -20.11
C ILE A 694 30.30 -22.11 -19.72
N SER A 695 31.20 -23.09 -19.60
CA SER A 695 30.87 -24.46 -19.16
C SER A 695 30.57 -24.54 -17.67
N ARG A 696 29.62 -25.38 -17.23
CA ARG A 696 29.22 -25.51 -15.81
C ARG A 696 30.17 -26.34 -14.92
N LYS A 697 31.35 -26.77 -15.40
CA LYS A 697 32.16 -27.79 -14.70
C LYS A 697 33.52 -27.35 -14.14
N GLU A 698 33.94 -26.09 -14.31
CA GLU A 698 35.33 -25.69 -13.99
C GLU A 698 35.43 -24.24 -13.49
N PHE A 699 35.13 -23.99 -12.21
CA PHE A 699 35.41 -22.68 -11.56
C PHE A 699 36.08 -22.86 -10.21
N ASN A 700 37.10 -22.06 -9.98
CA ASN A 700 37.70 -21.90 -8.68
C ASN A 700 37.15 -20.65 -7.94
N TYR A 701 36.64 -19.67 -8.68
CA TYR A 701 35.81 -18.59 -8.12
C TYR A 701 34.60 -18.33 -9.02
N PHE A 702 33.41 -18.29 -8.42
CA PHE A 702 32.17 -17.89 -9.06
C PHE A 702 31.32 -17.17 -8.01
N SER A 703 31.69 -15.93 -7.68
CA SER A 703 31.03 -15.16 -6.62
C SER A 703 31.27 -13.65 -6.77
N LEU A 704 30.41 -12.86 -6.12
CA LEU A 704 30.60 -11.42 -6.01
C LEU A 704 31.84 -11.06 -5.18
N GLU A 705 32.09 -11.79 -4.09
CA GLU A 705 33.23 -11.58 -3.22
C GLU A 705 34.58 -11.90 -3.87
N GLY A 706 34.61 -12.87 -4.79
CA GLY A 706 35.81 -13.29 -5.51
C GLY A 706 37.01 -13.57 -4.60
N ASP A 707 38.16 -13.00 -4.94
CA ASP A 707 39.43 -13.17 -4.22
C ASP A 707 40.19 -11.86 -4.02
N ALA A 708 40.54 -11.52 -2.77
CA ALA A 708 41.25 -10.31 -2.39
C ALA A 708 40.67 -9.03 -3.05
N SER A 709 41.38 -8.47 -4.04
CA SER A 709 40.98 -7.26 -4.79
C SER A 709 40.00 -7.51 -5.92
N ARG A 710 39.79 -8.78 -6.32
CA ARG A 710 39.03 -9.22 -7.49
C ARG A 710 37.61 -9.59 -7.07
N LYS A 711 36.66 -8.72 -7.38
CA LYS A 711 35.22 -8.84 -7.10
C LYS A 711 34.46 -9.16 -8.38
N PHE A 712 33.18 -9.55 -8.25
CA PHE A 712 32.35 -10.01 -9.37
C PHE A 712 33.12 -11.02 -10.25
N TYR A 713 33.72 -12.01 -9.61
CA TYR A 713 34.82 -12.78 -10.18
C TYR A 713 34.31 -14.15 -10.64
N ILE A 714 34.39 -14.37 -11.95
CA ILE A 714 34.16 -15.66 -12.59
C ILE A 714 35.50 -16.13 -13.14
N SER A 715 36.09 -17.12 -12.49
CA SER A 715 37.44 -17.63 -12.73
C SER A 715 37.41 -19.14 -12.82
N ASN A 716 38.07 -19.67 -13.85
CA ASN A 716 38.14 -21.11 -14.13
C ASN A 716 39.45 -21.70 -13.61
N HIS A 717 40.53 -20.90 -13.63
CA HIS A 717 41.82 -21.31 -13.09
C HIS A 717 42.54 -20.12 -12.45
N TYR A 718 42.96 -20.30 -11.19
CA TYR A 718 43.90 -19.41 -10.52
C TYR A 718 45.27 -20.07 -10.46
N GLY A 719 46.23 -19.50 -11.17
CA GLY A 719 47.55 -20.09 -11.39
C GLY A 719 48.68 -19.06 -11.35
N GLY A 720 48.39 -17.83 -10.90
CA GLY A 720 49.30 -16.68 -10.94
C GLY A 720 49.05 -15.80 -12.17
N CYS A 721 49.63 -14.60 -12.19
CA CYS A 721 49.23 -13.54 -13.13
C CYS A 721 49.23 -13.93 -14.61
N THR A 722 50.12 -14.83 -15.06
CA THR A 722 50.19 -15.28 -16.46
C THR A 722 49.22 -16.41 -16.79
N ARG A 723 48.72 -17.13 -15.79
CA ARG A 723 47.86 -18.32 -15.93
C ARG A 723 46.42 -18.08 -15.49
N ASP A 724 46.16 -17.01 -14.73
CA ASP A 724 44.82 -16.65 -14.27
C ASP A 724 43.88 -16.54 -15.48
N SER A 725 42.86 -17.39 -15.52
CA SER A 725 41.88 -17.45 -16.61
C SER A 725 40.47 -17.48 -16.05
N GLY A 726 39.56 -16.81 -16.77
CA GLY A 726 38.20 -16.60 -16.32
C GLY A 726 37.40 -15.84 -17.35
N PHE A 727 36.31 -15.23 -16.90
CA PHE A 727 35.35 -14.56 -17.75
C PHE A 727 35.24 -13.06 -17.45
N ILE A 728 34.89 -12.71 -16.21
CA ILE A 728 34.77 -11.33 -15.74
C ILE A 728 35.47 -11.13 -14.40
N MET A 729 35.98 -9.92 -14.21
CA MET A 729 36.63 -9.49 -12.98
C MET A 729 36.47 -7.98 -12.79
N VAL A 730 36.11 -7.57 -11.58
CA VAL A 730 36.05 -6.16 -11.16
C VAL A 730 37.07 -5.94 -10.05
N SER A 731 38.01 -5.02 -10.23
CA SER A 731 39.08 -4.80 -9.26
C SER A 731 38.79 -3.59 -8.38
N ASP A 732 38.65 -3.80 -7.07
CA ASP A 732 38.34 -2.77 -6.07
C ASP A 732 39.59 -2.18 -5.37
N SER A 733 40.78 -2.69 -5.69
CA SER A 733 42.06 -2.11 -5.26
C SER A 733 43.14 -2.38 -6.29
N ARG A 734 44.25 -1.65 -6.22
CA ARG A 734 45.39 -1.86 -7.13
C ARG A 734 45.95 -3.27 -6.91
N GLY A 735 45.66 -4.18 -7.84
CA GLY A 735 46.17 -5.56 -7.82
C GLY A 735 47.66 -5.66 -8.16
N SER A 736 48.24 -6.85 -7.92
CA SER A 736 49.66 -7.15 -8.19
C SER A 736 49.95 -7.61 -9.62
N CYS A 737 48.92 -8.05 -10.37
CA CYS A 737 49.10 -8.54 -11.73
C CYS A 737 49.04 -7.42 -12.76
N ASP A 738 49.90 -7.46 -13.77
CA ASP A 738 50.00 -6.42 -14.80
C ASP A 738 48.70 -6.24 -15.61
N TRP A 739 47.96 -7.32 -15.86
CA TRP A 739 46.64 -7.24 -16.49
C TRP A 739 45.55 -6.65 -15.58
N VAL A 740 45.77 -6.59 -14.27
CA VAL A 740 44.89 -5.86 -13.33
C VAL A 740 45.30 -4.39 -13.30
N THR A 741 46.60 -4.09 -13.25
CA THR A 741 47.12 -2.72 -13.16
C THR A 741 46.95 -1.92 -14.45
N ARG A 742 46.97 -2.57 -15.63
CA ARG A 742 46.73 -1.93 -16.94
C ARG A 742 45.36 -1.25 -17.05
N GLY A 743 44.34 -1.77 -16.35
CA GLY A 743 43.01 -1.16 -16.29
C GLY A 743 42.86 -0.10 -15.19
N TRP A 744 43.84 0.00 -14.28
CA TRP A 744 43.80 0.86 -13.11
C TRP A 744 44.36 2.26 -13.40
N ARG A 745 43.52 3.30 -13.31
CA ARG A 745 43.91 4.71 -13.53
C ARG A 745 43.91 5.52 -12.24
N GLY A 746 44.45 4.94 -11.17
CA GLY A 746 44.69 5.64 -9.90
C GLY A 746 43.60 5.45 -8.84
N SER A 747 42.42 4.94 -9.20
CA SER A 747 41.28 4.74 -8.29
C SER A 747 40.44 3.52 -8.68
N PRO A 748 39.65 2.95 -7.75
CA PRO A 748 38.72 1.87 -8.07
C PRO A 748 37.44 2.38 -8.78
N PRO A 749 36.67 1.49 -9.44
CA PRO A 749 37.04 0.12 -9.78
C PRO A 749 37.74 0.03 -11.15
N SER A 750 38.40 -1.09 -11.45
CA SER A 750 38.81 -1.45 -12.83
C SER A 750 37.93 -2.60 -13.34
N LEU A 751 37.41 -2.49 -14.55
CA LEU A 751 36.47 -3.45 -15.13
C LEU A 751 37.17 -4.27 -16.23
N ALA A 752 37.37 -5.57 -15.99
CA ALA A 752 38.08 -6.45 -16.90
C ALA A 752 37.23 -7.66 -17.30
N TYR A 753 37.41 -8.10 -18.53
CA TYR A 753 36.80 -9.32 -19.06
C TYR A 753 37.80 -10.02 -19.97
N ASN A 754 37.54 -11.29 -20.27
CA ASN A 754 38.38 -12.07 -21.17
C ASN A 754 37.73 -12.15 -22.56
N ARG A 755 38.49 -11.87 -23.63
CA ARG A 755 37.93 -11.78 -24.99
C ARG A 755 37.80 -13.13 -25.68
N GLU A 756 38.64 -14.10 -25.31
CA GLU A 756 38.72 -15.41 -25.93
C GLU A 756 38.57 -16.54 -24.91
N GLN A 757 37.84 -17.59 -25.29
CA GLN A 757 37.67 -18.78 -24.45
C GLN A 757 38.99 -19.52 -24.29
N GLY A 758 39.31 -19.94 -23.06
CA GLY A 758 40.48 -20.78 -22.76
C GLY A 758 41.82 -20.03 -22.67
N ARG A 759 41.85 -18.73 -22.96
CA ARG A 759 43.03 -17.87 -22.79
C ARG A 759 43.12 -17.33 -21.36
N SER A 760 44.33 -17.02 -20.89
CA SER A 760 44.49 -16.31 -19.61
C SER A 760 44.16 -14.82 -19.76
N PHE A 761 43.82 -14.15 -18.66
CA PHE A 761 43.64 -12.70 -18.63
C PHE A 761 44.91 -11.97 -19.10
N HIS A 762 46.11 -12.52 -18.83
CA HIS A 762 47.34 -11.92 -19.33
C HIS A 762 47.35 -11.82 -20.87
N GLU A 763 46.90 -12.87 -21.56
CA GLU A 763 46.88 -12.97 -23.02
C GLU A 763 45.72 -12.21 -23.66
N SER A 764 44.51 -12.30 -23.08
CA SER A 764 43.28 -11.91 -23.78
C SER A 764 42.36 -10.94 -22.99
N VAL A 765 42.87 -10.28 -21.94
CA VAL A 765 42.10 -9.25 -21.23
C VAL A 765 41.62 -8.13 -22.15
N GLY A 766 40.36 -7.76 -21.99
CA GLY A 766 39.77 -6.49 -22.41
C GLY A 766 39.33 -5.67 -21.20
N TYR A 767 39.21 -4.36 -21.37
CA TYR A 767 38.72 -3.44 -20.35
C TYR A 767 37.44 -2.76 -20.81
N ALA A 768 36.48 -2.69 -19.91
CA ALA A 768 35.18 -2.07 -20.14
C ALA A 768 35.11 -0.67 -19.51
N ASP A 769 34.28 0.19 -20.09
CA ASP A 769 34.02 1.55 -19.61
C ASP A 769 32.84 1.61 -18.64
N ARG A 770 32.05 0.54 -18.54
CA ARG A 770 30.88 0.47 -17.67
C ARG A 770 30.49 -0.95 -17.33
N LEU A 771 30.10 -1.17 -16.07
CA LEU A 771 29.40 -2.35 -15.59
C LEU A 771 27.93 -1.97 -15.36
N ILE A 772 27.02 -2.86 -15.77
CA ILE A 772 25.58 -2.70 -15.63
C ILE A 772 25.01 -4.02 -15.12
N ILE A 773 24.11 -3.96 -14.13
CA ILE A 773 23.34 -5.10 -13.63
C ILE A 773 21.87 -4.76 -13.71
N TYR A 774 21.07 -5.64 -14.28
CA TYR A 774 19.65 -5.39 -14.52
C TYR A 774 18.82 -6.68 -14.50
N LEU A 775 17.50 -6.54 -14.30
CA LEU A 775 16.52 -7.60 -14.54
C LEU A 775 15.96 -7.48 -15.97
N SER A 776 15.68 -8.62 -16.61
CA SER A 776 14.99 -8.69 -17.90
C SER A 776 14.30 -10.06 -18.07
N ASN A 777 13.36 -10.14 -19.01
CA ASN A 777 12.81 -11.41 -19.50
C ASN A 777 13.61 -12.01 -20.65
N GLU A 778 14.40 -11.19 -21.33
CA GLU A 778 15.13 -11.57 -22.53
C GLU A 778 16.64 -11.50 -22.28
N PHE A 779 17.35 -12.52 -22.76
CA PHE A 779 18.80 -12.46 -22.91
C PHE A 779 19.11 -12.24 -24.39
N LEU A 780 19.32 -10.99 -24.78
CA LEU A 780 19.78 -10.64 -26.11
C LEU A 780 21.26 -10.96 -26.22
N ASP A 781 21.57 -12.13 -26.77
CA ASP A 781 22.93 -12.51 -27.12
C ASP A 781 23.40 -11.64 -28.30
N PRO A 782 24.42 -10.77 -28.15
CA PRO A 782 24.90 -9.94 -29.27
C PRO A 782 25.43 -10.76 -30.46
N ARG A 783 25.70 -12.06 -30.31
CA ARG A 783 25.97 -12.97 -31.44
C ARG A 783 24.74 -13.19 -32.33
N ALA A 784 23.54 -13.03 -31.79
CA ALA A 784 22.27 -13.19 -32.51
C ALA A 784 21.98 -11.99 -33.42
N GLU A 785 22.49 -10.79 -33.11
CA GLU A 785 22.36 -9.60 -33.98
C GLU A 785 23.11 -9.73 -35.32
N TYR A 786 24.00 -10.72 -35.47
CA TYR A 786 24.70 -11.02 -36.72
C TYR A 786 24.24 -12.34 -37.35
N LYS A 787 22.94 -12.49 -37.66
CA LYS A 787 22.51 -13.55 -38.59
C LYS A 787 21.61 -12.96 -39.66
N LYS A 788 22.16 -12.84 -40.86
CA LYS A 788 21.51 -12.31 -42.07
C LYS A 788 20.21 -13.07 -42.30
N ILE A 789 19.07 -12.46 -41.93
CA ILE A 789 17.75 -12.99 -42.25
C ILE A 789 17.66 -13.07 -43.77
N ILE A 790 17.55 -14.28 -44.31
CA ILE A 790 17.38 -14.47 -45.75
C ILE A 790 15.91 -14.35 -46.05
N ILE A 791 15.55 -13.27 -46.73
CA ILE A 791 14.24 -13.11 -47.35
C ILE A 791 14.39 -13.47 -48.84
N PHE A 792 13.55 -14.38 -49.31
CA PHE A 792 13.45 -14.74 -50.73
C PHE A 792 11.99 -14.63 -51.16
N GLU A 793 11.75 -14.43 -52.47
CA GLU A 793 10.39 -14.24 -53.02
C GLU A 793 9.57 -13.23 -52.19
N GLU A 794 10.16 -12.03 -52.04
CA GLU A 794 9.65 -10.82 -51.37
C GLU A 794 9.47 -10.89 -49.84
N TYR A 795 8.84 -11.93 -49.30
CA TYR A 795 8.44 -11.96 -47.88
C TYR A 795 8.71 -13.28 -47.16
N LYS A 796 9.25 -14.29 -47.86
CA LYS A 796 9.51 -15.62 -47.29
C LYS A 796 10.84 -15.63 -46.55
N GLN A 797 10.79 -15.88 -45.25
CA GLN A 797 11.96 -15.94 -44.40
C GLN A 797 12.52 -17.37 -44.38
N LEU A 798 13.60 -17.60 -45.11
CA LEU A 798 14.18 -18.92 -45.32
C LEU A 798 14.75 -19.50 -44.01
N LEU A 799 14.27 -20.68 -43.62
CA LEU A 799 14.76 -21.43 -42.47
C LEU A 799 15.59 -22.64 -42.88
N PHE A 800 15.23 -23.35 -43.94
CA PHE A 800 15.95 -24.53 -44.40
C PHE A 800 15.71 -24.77 -45.88
N THR A 801 16.72 -25.25 -46.61
CA THR A 801 16.52 -25.84 -47.94
C THR A 801 17.53 -26.94 -48.20
N ILE A 802 17.10 -27.98 -48.92
CA ILE A 802 17.97 -29.01 -49.45
C ILE A 802 17.50 -29.43 -50.85
N LYS A 803 18.45 -29.53 -51.79
CA LYS A 803 18.20 -30.05 -53.14
C LYS A 803 18.29 -31.57 -53.12
N ALA A 804 17.51 -32.26 -53.94
CA ALA A 804 17.61 -33.70 -54.09
C ALA A 804 18.99 -34.11 -54.65
N ASN A 805 19.49 -35.28 -54.26
CA ASN A 805 20.74 -35.87 -54.75
C ASN A 805 22.00 -34.97 -54.53
N VAL A 806 22.18 -34.41 -53.33
CA VAL A 806 23.31 -33.50 -52.97
C VAL A 806 24.37 -34.10 -52.04
N ASP A 807 24.30 -35.39 -51.78
CA ASP A 807 25.21 -36.14 -50.90
C ASP A 807 25.24 -35.64 -49.45
N ARG A 808 24.06 -35.26 -48.94
CA ARG A 808 23.87 -34.83 -47.55
C ARG A 808 22.53 -35.34 -47.02
N GLU A 809 22.54 -35.92 -45.83
CA GLU A 809 21.31 -36.32 -45.15
C GLU A 809 20.52 -35.08 -44.71
N ALA A 810 19.27 -34.96 -45.16
CA ALA A 810 18.38 -33.85 -44.86
C ALA A 810 18.15 -33.68 -43.36
N LEU A 811 17.92 -34.78 -42.63
CA LEU A 811 17.71 -34.70 -41.18
C LEU A 811 18.98 -34.23 -40.45
N ASN A 812 20.15 -34.67 -40.90
CA ASN A 812 21.42 -34.27 -40.32
C ASN A 812 21.68 -32.77 -40.51
N VAL A 813 21.48 -32.26 -41.74
CA VAL A 813 21.58 -30.83 -42.05
C VAL A 813 20.59 -30.01 -41.22
N PHE A 814 19.36 -30.50 -41.04
CA PHE A 814 18.34 -29.81 -40.26
C PHE A 814 18.70 -29.73 -38.77
N SER A 815 19.25 -30.82 -38.22
CA SER A 815 19.50 -31.01 -36.80
C SER A 815 20.79 -30.35 -36.31
N HIS A 816 21.83 -30.28 -37.15
CA HIS A 816 23.15 -29.78 -36.77
C HIS A 816 23.49 -28.47 -37.48
N ARG A 817 24.08 -27.51 -36.75
CA ARG A 817 24.56 -26.26 -37.34
C ARG A 817 25.62 -26.55 -38.39
N GLN A 818 25.46 -25.97 -39.57
CA GLN A 818 26.46 -25.99 -40.63
C GLN A 818 26.56 -24.59 -41.25
N ASP A 819 27.80 -24.10 -41.42
CA ASP A 819 28.09 -22.76 -41.95
C ASP A 819 27.95 -22.73 -43.48
N PHE A 820 26.71 -22.62 -43.98
CA PHE A 820 26.46 -22.40 -45.40
C PHE A 820 26.08 -20.95 -45.69
N LYS A 821 26.77 -20.33 -46.67
CA LYS A 821 26.50 -18.97 -47.16
C LYS A 821 25.59 -19.02 -48.39
N MET A 822 24.75 -18.01 -48.56
CA MET A 822 24.02 -17.80 -49.83
C MET A 822 24.98 -17.68 -51.01
N LEU A 823 24.51 -18.13 -52.17
CA LEU A 823 25.19 -17.88 -53.44
C LEU A 823 25.11 -16.39 -53.78
N ALA A 824 26.16 -15.85 -54.38
CA ALA A 824 26.30 -14.42 -54.66
C ALA A 824 25.24 -13.88 -55.65
N ASP A 825 24.58 -14.77 -56.39
CA ASP A 825 23.55 -14.47 -57.38
C ASP A 825 22.12 -14.40 -56.80
N GLY A 826 21.97 -14.55 -55.48
CA GLY A 826 20.67 -14.53 -54.80
C GLY A 826 19.83 -15.79 -54.97
N SER A 827 20.36 -16.83 -55.64
CA SER A 827 19.70 -18.12 -55.76
C SER A 827 19.83 -18.97 -54.48
N LEU A 828 18.82 -19.81 -54.20
CA LEU A 828 18.85 -20.69 -53.03
C LEU A 828 20.01 -21.70 -53.17
N PRO A 829 20.92 -21.81 -52.17
CA PRO A 829 22.02 -22.76 -52.22
C PRO A 829 21.50 -24.21 -52.24
N PRO A 830 22.32 -25.19 -52.65
CA PRO A 830 21.92 -26.60 -52.64
C PRO A 830 21.55 -27.11 -51.24
N VAL A 831 22.15 -26.54 -50.20
CA VAL A 831 21.90 -26.86 -48.79
C VAL A 831 21.98 -25.58 -47.97
N TYR A 832 21.03 -25.35 -47.08
CA TYR A 832 21.07 -24.27 -46.09
C TYR A 832 20.21 -24.59 -44.88
N ARG A 833 20.65 -24.12 -43.71
CA ARG A 833 19.93 -24.23 -42.45
C ARG A 833 20.17 -22.97 -41.62
N SER A 834 19.09 -22.28 -41.26
CA SER A 834 19.11 -21.07 -40.45
C SER A 834 19.22 -21.39 -38.96
N ASP A 835 20.00 -20.60 -38.23
CA ASP A 835 20.05 -20.70 -36.76
C ASP A 835 18.80 -20.16 -36.07
N LEU A 836 17.93 -19.49 -36.80
CA LEU A 836 16.61 -19.11 -36.30
C LEU A 836 15.77 -20.33 -35.90
N LEU A 837 16.04 -21.50 -36.49
CA LEU A 837 15.43 -22.75 -36.06
C LEU A 837 15.76 -23.09 -34.59
N ASP A 838 16.97 -22.77 -34.10
CA ASP A 838 17.35 -23.05 -32.69
C ASP A 838 16.54 -22.23 -31.67
N GLN A 839 15.92 -21.15 -32.11
CA GLN A 839 15.11 -20.24 -31.30
C GLN A 839 13.76 -20.01 -31.97
N LEU A 840 13.12 -21.07 -32.47
CA LEU A 840 11.93 -20.97 -33.32
C LEU A 840 10.78 -20.19 -32.66
N ALA A 841 10.50 -20.43 -31.37
CA ALA A 841 9.47 -19.69 -30.62
C ALA A 841 9.75 -18.17 -30.59
N LEU A 842 11.01 -17.78 -30.36
CA LEU A 842 11.42 -16.37 -30.36
C LEU A 842 11.33 -15.77 -31.78
N THR A 843 11.77 -16.53 -32.78
CA THR A 843 11.75 -16.11 -34.19
C THR A 843 10.32 -15.80 -34.65
N VAL A 844 9.35 -16.66 -34.30
CA VAL A 844 7.93 -16.45 -34.62
C VAL A 844 7.39 -15.19 -33.94
N LYS A 845 7.69 -14.99 -32.64
CA LYS A 845 7.28 -13.78 -31.91
C LYS A 845 7.85 -12.48 -32.49
N GLN A 846 9.14 -12.47 -32.79
CA GLN A 846 9.85 -11.27 -33.24
C GLN A 846 9.55 -10.93 -34.71
N SER A 847 9.37 -11.95 -35.56
CA SER A 847 9.07 -11.73 -36.98
C SER A 847 7.61 -11.30 -37.23
N GLY A 848 6.70 -11.54 -36.28
CA GLY A 848 5.27 -11.32 -36.46
C GLY A 848 4.61 -12.29 -37.46
N LYS A 849 5.37 -13.29 -37.92
CA LYS A 849 4.93 -14.29 -38.90
C LYS A 849 4.19 -15.42 -38.20
N SER A 850 3.03 -15.80 -38.73
CA SER A 850 2.15 -16.78 -38.08
C SER A 850 2.17 -18.16 -38.74
N ARG A 851 2.81 -18.28 -39.91
CA ARG A 851 2.81 -19.51 -40.72
C ARG A 851 4.22 -20.02 -40.96
N MET A 852 4.40 -21.31 -40.74
CA MET A 852 5.59 -22.04 -41.15
C MET A 852 5.21 -22.97 -42.30
N VAL A 853 5.94 -22.89 -43.41
CA VAL A 853 5.59 -23.59 -44.65
C VAL A 853 6.67 -24.59 -45.00
N VAL A 854 6.25 -25.80 -45.35
CA VAL A 854 7.09 -26.83 -45.94
C VAL A 854 6.63 -27.04 -47.37
N GLU A 855 7.51 -26.86 -48.32
CA GLU A 855 7.18 -27.06 -49.74
C GLU A 855 8.26 -27.85 -50.46
N MET A 856 7.80 -28.72 -51.35
CA MET A 856 8.61 -29.39 -52.36
C MET A 856 8.41 -28.70 -53.70
N ARG A 857 9.50 -28.52 -54.43
CA ARG A 857 9.52 -27.85 -55.74
C ARG A 857 10.08 -28.77 -56.81
N GLU A 858 9.64 -28.51 -58.04
CA GLU A 858 10.29 -28.97 -59.26
C GLU A 858 10.61 -27.72 -60.10
N GLY A 859 11.89 -27.35 -60.17
CA GLY A 859 12.31 -26.05 -60.71
C GLY A 859 11.75 -24.89 -59.90
N LYS A 860 10.90 -24.06 -60.51
CA LYS A 860 10.22 -22.93 -59.85
C LYS A 860 8.81 -23.26 -59.37
N SER A 861 8.26 -24.41 -59.77
CA SER A 861 6.89 -24.80 -59.47
C SER A 861 6.80 -25.49 -58.11
N ILE A 862 5.80 -25.12 -57.31
CA ILE A 862 5.47 -25.83 -56.07
C ILE A 862 4.66 -27.07 -56.45
N VAL A 863 5.18 -28.25 -56.10
CA VAL A 863 4.55 -29.53 -56.45
C VAL A 863 3.88 -30.20 -55.25
N SER A 864 4.33 -29.89 -54.03
CA SER A 864 3.65 -30.25 -52.78
C SER A 864 3.93 -29.19 -51.70
N GLN A 865 2.95 -28.91 -50.85
CA GLN A 865 3.07 -27.93 -49.77
C GLN A 865 2.20 -28.30 -48.56
N VAL A 866 2.69 -27.98 -47.36
CA VAL A 866 1.91 -27.96 -46.11
C VAL A 866 2.20 -26.66 -45.37
N ILE A 867 1.14 -25.97 -44.95
CA ILE A 867 1.21 -24.76 -44.14
C ILE A 867 0.81 -25.10 -42.71
N PHE A 868 1.65 -24.72 -41.75
CA PHE A 868 1.46 -24.92 -40.32
C PHE A 868 1.21 -23.58 -39.62
N ASN A 869 0.17 -23.49 -38.79
CA ASN A 869 -0.07 -22.38 -37.88
C ASN A 869 0.85 -22.49 -36.66
N VAL A 870 1.86 -21.63 -36.61
CA VAL A 870 2.85 -21.56 -35.53
C VAL A 870 2.57 -20.44 -34.52
N ALA A 871 1.56 -19.59 -34.78
CA ALA A 871 1.12 -18.57 -33.82
C ALA A 871 0.38 -19.20 -32.62
N LYS A 872 -0.31 -20.32 -32.83
CA LYS A 872 -0.99 -21.07 -31.77
C LYS A 872 0.03 -21.70 -30.81
N ASP A 873 -0.13 -21.49 -29.50
CA ASP A 873 0.78 -22.02 -28.46
C ASP A 873 2.28 -21.73 -28.75
N THR A 874 2.60 -20.51 -29.22
CA THR A 874 3.96 -20.13 -29.64
C THR A 874 5.01 -20.40 -28.54
N ASP A 875 4.66 -20.24 -27.27
CA ASP A 875 5.55 -20.50 -26.12
C ASP A 875 5.96 -21.96 -25.97
N LYS A 876 5.18 -22.89 -26.53
CA LYS A 876 5.47 -24.32 -26.49
C LYS A 876 6.18 -24.81 -27.74
N LEU A 877 6.48 -23.93 -28.70
CA LEU A 877 7.04 -24.30 -29.99
C LEU A 877 8.51 -24.75 -29.86
N THR A 878 8.81 -25.94 -30.34
CA THR A 878 10.17 -26.51 -30.43
C THR A 878 10.54 -26.73 -31.90
N ARG A 879 11.79 -27.13 -32.17
CA ARG A 879 12.26 -27.47 -33.54
C ARG A 879 11.57 -28.69 -34.13
N GLU A 880 10.88 -29.48 -33.30
CA GLU A 880 10.30 -30.77 -33.66
C GLU A 880 8.77 -30.72 -33.68
N ASN A 881 8.14 -30.01 -32.72
CA ASN A 881 6.69 -30.07 -32.54
C ASN A 881 5.88 -29.09 -33.42
N TRP A 882 6.54 -28.22 -34.17
CA TRP A 882 5.87 -27.37 -35.16
C TRP A 882 5.35 -28.20 -36.34
N PHE A 883 6.03 -29.31 -36.66
CA PHE A 883 5.67 -30.26 -37.71
C PHE A 883 4.70 -31.31 -37.15
N SER A 884 3.47 -30.91 -36.89
CA SER A 884 2.45 -31.78 -36.30
C SER A 884 1.08 -31.60 -36.95
N LYS A 885 0.24 -32.65 -36.86
CA LYS A 885 -1.10 -32.68 -37.47
C LYS A 885 -2.01 -31.58 -36.92
N GLU A 886 -1.88 -31.27 -35.63
CA GLU A 886 -2.72 -30.29 -34.91
C GLU A 886 -2.48 -28.85 -35.37
N ARG A 887 -1.40 -28.61 -36.12
CA ARG A 887 -0.98 -27.29 -36.59
C ARG A 887 -1.25 -27.08 -38.07
N ILE A 888 -1.72 -28.07 -38.82
CA ILE A 888 -1.96 -27.93 -40.26
C ILE A 888 -3.09 -26.92 -40.52
N GLU A 889 -2.80 -25.94 -41.36
CA GLU A 889 -3.76 -24.94 -41.84
C GLU A 889 -4.25 -25.25 -43.26
N SER A 890 -3.34 -25.65 -44.16
CA SER A 890 -3.65 -26.03 -45.55
C SER A 890 -2.59 -26.98 -46.12
N SER A 891 -2.93 -27.68 -47.20
CA SER A 891 -2.00 -28.53 -47.95
C SER A 891 -2.35 -28.58 -49.45
N TYR A 892 -1.34 -28.80 -50.28
CA TYR A 892 -1.43 -28.89 -51.74
C TYR A 892 -0.61 -30.09 -52.25
N PRO A 893 -1.09 -30.91 -53.21
CA PRO A 893 -2.21 -30.62 -54.13
C PRO A 893 -3.62 -30.93 -53.61
N PHE A 894 -3.73 -31.68 -52.51
CA PHE A 894 -5.01 -32.00 -51.89
C PHE A 894 -4.94 -31.82 -50.37
N TRP A 895 -6.10 -31.71 -49.72
CA TRP A 895 -6.23 -31.49 -48.28
C TRP A 895 -5.97 -32.76 -47.49
N ILE A 896 -5.07 -32.69 -46.49
CA ILE A 896 -4.66 -33.85 -45.68
C ILE A 896 -5.13 -33.84 -44.23
N GLY A 897 -5.77 -32.75 -43.75
CA GLY A 897 -6.06 -32.61 -42.33
C GLY A 897 -7.07 -33.63 -41.75
N ARG A 898 -7.82 -34.34 -42.60
CA ARG A 898 -8.77 -35.40 -42.18
C ARG A 898 -8.17 -36.81 -42.22
N THR A 899 -6.96 -36.96 -42.74
CA THR A 899 -6.31 -38.27 -42.89
C THR A 899 -5.66 -38.68 -41.57
N GLU A 900 -5.75 -39.97 -41.23
CA GLU A 900 -4.99 -40.55 -40.12
C GLU A 900 -3.62 -41.00 -40.62
N PHE A 901 -2.57 -40.53 -39.93
CA PHE A 901 -1.19 -40.79 -40.28
C PHE A 901 -0.56 -41.69 -39.23
N SER A 902 0.11 -42.74 -39.66
CA SER A 902 0.92 -43.56 -38.78
C SER A 902 2.31 -42.97 -38.58
N GLN A 903 2.76 -42.10 -39.49
CA GLN A 903 4.00 -41.35 -39.40
C GLN A 903 3.74 -39.90 -39.77
N PHE A 904 3.86 -39.01 -38.78
CA PHE A 904 3.81 -37.56 -38.97
C PHE A 904 4.88 -36.93 -38.09
N SER A 905 6.12 -36.87 -38.58
CA SER A 905 7.21 -36.24 -37.83
C SER A 905 8.41 -35.94 -38.73
N LEU A 906 9.30 -35.06 -38.25
CA LEU A 906 10.60 -34.82 -38.88
C LEU A 906 11.48 -36.07 -38.90
N ASN A 907 11.42 -36.91 -37.86
CA ASN A 907 12.22 -38.13 -37.77
C ASN A 907 11.67 -39.26 -38.65
N GLY A 908 10.36 -39.26 -38.94
CA GLY A 908 9.67 -40.26 -39.76
C GLY A 908 10.00 -41.70 -39.38
N ASP A 909 10.33 -42.54 -40.37
CA ASP A 909 10.86 -43.90 -40.17
C ASP A 909 12.38 -43.87 -40.11
N SER A 910 12.92 -43.76 -38.90
CA SER A 910 14.36 -43.75 -38.68
C SER A 910 15.06 -45.05 -39.11
N SER A 911 14.36 -46.19 -39.10
CA SER A 911 14.92 -47.49 -39.51
C SER A 911 15.17 -47.55 -41.02
N ARG A 912 14.31 -46.86 -41.78
CA ARG A 912 14.41 -46.72 -43.25
C ARG A 912 15.07 -45.41 -43.68
N LYS A 913 15.46 -44.55 -42.73
CA LYS A 913 15.96 -43.18 -42.97
C LYS A 913 15.00 -42.33 -43.83
N ARG A 914 13.69 -42.50 -43.60
CA ARG A 914 12.66 -41.67 -44.19
C ARG A 914 12.30 -40.57 -43.21
N HIS A 915 12.73 -39.35 -43.50
CA HIS A 915 12.56 -38.18 -42.66
C HIS A 915 11.57 -37.19 -43.29
N PHE A 916 11.16 -36.19 -42.52
CA PHE A 916 10.09 -35.25 -42.92
C PHE A 916 8.90 -36.02 -43.50
N SER A 917 8.39 -37.00 -42.75
CA SER A 917 7.46 -37.99 -43.28
C SER A 917 6.04 -37.65 -42.85
N ILE A 918 5.13 -37.61 -43.84
CA ILE A 918 3.68 -37.55 -43.65
C ILE A 918 3.08 -38.74 -44.39
N SER A 919 2.90 -39.86 -43.67
CA SER A 919 2.56 -41.15 -44.25
C SER A 919 1.54 -41.92 -43.41
N SER A 920 0.64 -42.63 -44.09
CA SER A 920 -0.31 -43.56 -43.50
C SER A 920 0.08 -44.99 -43.91
N THR A 921 0.27 -45.88 -42.94
CA THR A 921 0.74 -47.26 -43.19
C THR A 921 -0.36 -48.29 -43.01
N GLY A 922 -0.36 -49.24 -43.93
CA GLY A 922 -0.77 -50.62 -43.68
C GLY A 922 -0.42 -51.51 -44.88
N GLY A 923 0.78 -52.12 -44.90
CA GLY A 923 1.02 -53.32 -45.75
C GLY A 923 2.23 -53.38 -46.69
N GLY A 924 3.14 -52.39 -46.71
CA GLY A 924 4.35 -52.43 -47.55
C GLY A 924 4.33 -51.43 -48.72
N CYS A 925 5.31 -51.50 -49.62
CA CYS A 925 5.55 -50.48 -50.66
C CYS A 925 4.38 -50.27 -51.62
N ASP A 926 3.51 -51.28 -51.79
CA ASP A 926 2.37 -51.25 -52.72
C ASP A 926 1.11 -50.63 -52.13
N THR A 927 1.00 -50.55 -50.80
CA THR A 927 -0.20 -50.06 -50.10
C THR A 927 0.06 -48.80 -49.27
N GLU A 928 1.34 -48.42 -49.12
CA GLU A 928 1.74 -47.19 -48.44
C GLU A 928 1.17 -45.96 -49.17
N ARG A 929 0.55 -45.06 -48.40
CA ARG A 929 0.05 -43.77 -48.89
C ARG A 929 0.77 -42.67 -48.13
N SER A 930 1.66 -41.99 -48.83
CA SER A 930 2.46 -40.88 -48.30
C SER A 930 2.05 -39.59 -48.99
N PHE A 931 1.93 -38.50 -48.24
CA PHE A 931 1.74 -37.17 -48.81
C PHE A 931 3.07 -36.61 -49.32
N PHE A 932 4.12 -36.64 -48.48
CA PHE A 932 5.50 -36.54 -48.93
C PHE A 932 6.45 -37.24 -47.95
N VAL A 933 7.63 -37.61 -48.46
CA VAL A 933 8.72 -38.27 -47.74
C VAL A 933 10.07 -37.77 -48.26
N VAL A 934 11.02 -37.57 -47.36
CA VAL A 934 12.44 -37.33 -47.68
C VAL A 934 13.24 -38.58 -47.32
N SER A 935 13.82 -39.25 -48.32
CA SER A 935 14.64 -40.44 -48.07
C SER A 935 16.13 -40.10 -48.04
N ASP A 936 16.76 -40.25 -46.88
CA ASP A 936 18.20 -40.10 -46.66
C ASP A 936 18.96 -41.44 -46.88
N LYS A 937 18.31 -42.41 -47.53
CA LYS A 937 18.89 -43.68 -47.96
C LYS A 937 18.21 -44.18 -49.23
N GLU A 938 18.91 -44.99 -50.02
CA GLU A 938 18.29 -45.82 -51.04
C GLU A 938 17.31 -46.80 -50.37
N ASP A 939 16.05 -46.72 -50.79
CA ASP A 939 14.95 -47.41 -50.14
C ASP A 939 14.51 -48.63 -50.94
N SER A 940 14.06 -49.68 -50.26
CA SER A 940 13.53 -50.90 -50.90
C SER A 940 12.24 -50.69 -51.70
N CYS A 941 11.53 -49.58 -51.50
CA CYS A 941 10.32 -49.26 -52.24
C CYS A 941 10.63 -48.66 -53.62
N PRO A 942 10.13 -49.28 -54.73
CA PRO A 942 10.43 -48.81 -56.09
C PRO A 942 10.15 -47.32 -56.33
N TRP A 943 9.04 -46.80 -55.79
CA TRP A 943 8.63 -45.40 -55.95
C TRP A 943 9.48 -44.39 -55.15
N ILE A 944 10.44 -44.85 -54.35
CA ILE A 944 11.49 -44.00 -53.77
C ILE A 944 12.82 -44.23 -54.51
N SER A 945 13.17 -45.48 -54.80
CA SER A 945 14.44 -45.80 -55.48
C SER A 945 14.49 -45.30 -56.94
N GLU A 946 13.37 -45.22 -57.63
CA GLU A 946 13.28 -44.60 -58.97
C GLU A 946 13.66 -43.11 -58.97
N GLY A 947 13.50 -42.41 -57.84
CA GLY A 947 13.92 -41.02 -57.68
C GLY A 947 15.42 -40.84 -57.42
N PHE A 948 16.16 -41.93 -57.18
CA PHE A 948 17.58 -41.90 -56.90
C PHE A 948 18.39 -41.69 -58.18
N LYS A 949 19.20 -40.63 -58.20
CA LYS A 949 20.07 -40.26 -59.33
C LYS A 949 21.55 -40.27 -58.91
N GLY A 950 21.96 -41.31 -58.20
CA GLY A 950 23.36 -41.51 -57.78
C GLY A 950 23.76 -40.82 -56.47
N SER A 951 22.85 -40.10 -55.80
CA SER A 951 23.11 -39.47 -54.50
C SER A 951 21.82 -39.25 -53.70
N LEU A 952 21.93 -38.84 -52.43
CA LEU A 952 20.81 -38.62 -51.50
C LEU A 952 20.72 -37.14 -51.11
N PRO A 953 19.56 -36.60 -50.69
CA PRO A 953 18.30 -37.30 -50.45
C PRO A 953 17.42 -37.42 -51.69
N VAL A 954 16.45 -38.33 -51.65
CA VAL A 954 15.33 -38.38 -52.61
C VAL A 954 14.11 -37.69 -51.99
N LEU A 955 13.49 -36.77 -52.75
CA LEU A 955 12.32 -36.01 -52.31
C LEU A 955 11.09 -36.50 -53.08
N VAL A 956 10.17 -37.16 -52.39
CA VAL A 956 9.00 -37.78 -53.00
C VAL A 956 7.73 -37.15 -52.46
N TYR A 957 6.77 -36.84 -53.32
CA TYR A 957 5.45 -36.36 -52.95
C TYR A 957 4.37 -37.11 -53.73
N ASN A 958 3.14 -37.13 -53.23
CA ASN A 958 2.02 -37.74 -53.93
C ASN A 958 1.07 -36.66 -54.46
N TYR A 959 0.65 -36.79 -55.71
CA TYR A 959 -0.23 -35.83 -56.38
C TYR A 959 -1.66 -36.33 -56.59
N ILE A 960 -1.96 -37.57 -56.21
CA ILE A 960 -3.32 -38.14 -56.30
C ILE A 960 -3.82 -38.43 -54.88
N GLN A 961 -4.95 -37.82 -54.52
CA GLN A 961 -5.58 -38.05 -53.23
C GLN A 961 -5.94 -39.53 -53.05
N ASP A 962 -5.62 -40.08 -51.89
CA ASP A 962 -5.92 -41.46 -51.47
C ASP A 962 -5.32 -42.60 -52.34
N ALA A 963 -4.47 -42.28 -53.32
CA ALA A 963 -3.76 -43.28 -54.12
C ALA A 963 -2.52 -43.83 -53.38
N PRO A 964 -2.21 -45.13 -53.52
CA PRO A 964 -0.93 -45.68 -53.09
C PRO A 964 0.24 -44.92 -53.73
N SER A 965 1.31 -44.69 -52.97
CA SER A 965 2.50 -43.94 -53.42
C SER A 965 3.09 -44.53 -54.71
N ARG A 966 2.99 -45.85 -54.91
CA ARG A 966 3.43 -46.51 -56.17
C ARG A 966 2.76 -45.97 -57.44
N VAL A 967 1.53 -45.47 -57.35
CA VAL A 967 0.73 -45.05 -58.51
C VAL A 967 0.67 -43.53 -58.66
N GLY A 968 0.83 -42.78 -57.56
CA GLY A 968 0.63 -41.33 -57.52
C GLY A 968 1.84 -40.50 -57.11
N SER A 969 3.05 -41.08 -57.03
CA SER A 969 4.25 -40.33 -56.61
C SER A 969 4.88 -39.53 -57.74
N GLY A 970 5.27 -38.30 -57.43
CA GLY A 970 6.20 -37.48 -58.20
C GLY A 970 7.49 -37.22 -57.42
N TYR A 971 8.50 -36.72 -58.12
CA TYR A 971 9.82 -36.44 -57.55
C TYR A 971 10.11 -34.94 -57.59
N ALA A 972 10.45 -34.38 -56.44
CA ALA A 972 10.84 -32.98 -56.32
C ALA A 972 12.35 -32.81 -56.44
N ASP A 973 12.79 -31.66 -56.97
CA ASP A 973 14.21 -31.30 -57.02
C ASP A 973 14.67 -30.58 -55.75
N ARG A 974 13.76 -30.04 -54.94
CA ARG A 974 14.12 -29.26 -53.75
C ARG A 974 13.03 -29.26 -52.67
N LEU A 975 13.47 -29.31 -51.41
CA LEU A 975 12.68 -29.04 -50.22
C LEU A 975 13.04 -27.65 -49.68
N VAL A 976 12.03 -26.85 -49.32
CA VAL A 976 12.19 -25.51 -48.75
C VAL A 976 11.28 -25.36 -47.53
N ILE A 977 11.82 -24.81 -46.45
CA ILE A 977 11.10 -24.49 -45.21
C ILE A 977 11.33 -23.02 -44.88
N TYR A 978 10.25 -22.28 -44.63
CA TYR A 978 10.30 -20.86 -44.35
C TYR A 978 9.17 -20.40 -43.44
N LEU A 979 9.35 -19.22 -42.84
CA LEU A 979 8.28 -18.48 -42.15
C LEU A 979 7.69 -17.44 -43.11
N MET A 980 6.37 -17.24 -43.04
CA MET A 980 5.69 -16.14 -43.75
C MET A 980 4.69 -15.39 -42.89
#